data_AF-A0AAF0VU53-F1
#
_entry.id   AF-A0AAF0VU53-F1
#
_cell.length_a   1.000
_cell.length_b   1.000
_cell.length_c   1.000
_cell.angle_alpha   90.00
_cell.angle_beta   90.00
_cell.angle_gamma   90.00
#
_symmetry.space_group_name_H-M   'P 1'
#
loop_
_entity.id
_entity.type
_entity.pdbx_description
1 polymer ?
#
loop_
_entity_poly.entity_id
_entity_poly.type
_entity_poly.pdbx_seq_one_letter_code
_entity_poly.pdbx_strand_id
1 'polypeptide(L)'
;MFAWWGRTVFRYRYIVIGVMVALCLGGGVYGISLGQHVTQSGFYDEGSQSVHASVVSDKAYGRDTSGHIIGIYTAPEGKTVDDPAFRKKILDNLAEVEKNHPDQVLRSIGYFKSPEVLTNMADADKQHAFMSIQLKGDNDDTILTNYNKNVGEDGTTVSEALNIPGVDVQQAGLQPLASELTGTIGEDQQRGELLGVPLVMVVLFFVFGGVIAASLPMIVGGLTIAGSLGIIRLLAEFIPVHFFAQPVVTLVGLGIAIDFGLYIVSRFREEIAEGYDTEAALRRTMMTSGRTITFSAVIIVASALPLLLFPQTFLKSITYAIIATVVLSALLSITVLAGALAIVGPNIDALGVRTLLRVPFLRNWSFSRRIIDWFAEKTQKTKTREEVEQGFWGKLVNRVMKRPIAFAAPIIIVMILLIIPLGQLSLGGISEKYLPPDNNVRQAQEQFDKTFPGFRTEPLTIVMENDDGQPVTDAQIAEVRNKAMQIPGFIDPNNDPSKMWQERPFLDGASKDPSVHVIQNGLENRNDAAEKIEELRAIPPPHGISMSIGGTPALEQDSIHSLFDKLPMMVAVLIVTTTILMFLAFGSVVLPIKAAVMSALTLGSTMGVLTWMFVDGHGADLMNYTPQPLMAPMIGMIIAIIWGLSTDYEVFLVSRMVEARERGMSTAEAIRIGTATTGRLITGAALILAVVAGAFAFSDLVMMKYLAFGLLIALLLDATVIRMFLVPAVMKLLGDDCWWAPKWMKRLQERLGLGETELPDERKRPTVHEPDEALVGAGAPLPPRPRPPHDPSHPAVEGKSRPSAATTRIPTAPAATNAPSVAGTTRMRTPRATPAGEPQTTRMPAAARKPRNPVNNTNPAPARRRPTPPPPVREDREIESWLGELRGTGPAAAKPVPRQPPQQPSAEPTTAIPTPQGPRTSRPSNGGADPTTAIPAQAPQDPEATEKLTAQQAEEESTRRGVNGGVSAAELLRREGRGH
;
A
#
# COMPACT_ATOMS: atom_id res chain seq x y z
N MET A 1 -10.51 29.09 -5.53
CA MET A 1 -9.33 28.63 -6.32
C MET A 1 -9.72 27.93 -7.64
N PHE A 2 -10.32 26.75 -7.60
CA PHE A 2 -10.57 25.88 -8.77
C PHE A 2 -11.27 26.55 -9.98
N ALA A 3 -12.13 27.55 -9.75
CA ALA A 3 -12.79 28.35 -10.79
C ALA A 3 -11.84 29.13 -11.71
N TRP A 4 -10.65 29.50 -11.21
CA TRP A 4 -9.57 30.11 -11.99
C TRP A 4 -8.76 29.05 -12.71
N TRP A 5 -8.49 27.92 -12.03
CA TRP A 5 -7.72 26.82 -12.60
C TRP A 5 -8.40 26.23 -13.86
N GLY A 6 -9.70 25.91 -13.79
CA GLY A 6 -10.43 25.35 -14.94
C GLY A 6 -10.42 26.25 -16.18
N ARG A 7 -10.52 27.59 -16.01
CA ARG A 7 -10.37 28.56 -17.11
C ARG A 7 -8.93 28.61 -17.65
N THR A 8 -7.95 28.53 -16.75
CA THR A 8 -6.52 28.56 -17.10
C THR A 8 -6.12 27.31 -17.90
N VAL A 9 -6.58 26.12 -17.49
CA VAL A 9 -6.39 24.87 -18.23
C VAL A 9 -7.11 24.92 -19.58
N PHE A 10 -8.37 25.38 -19.65
CA PHE A 10 -9.07 25.50 -20.93
C PHE A 10 -8.30 26.40 -21.93
N ARG A 11 -7.79 27.54 -21.46
CA ARG A 11 -7.01 28.51 -22.25
C ARG A 11 -5.66 27.96 -22.73
N TYR A 12 -4.93 27.25 -21.88
CA TYR A 12 -3.56 26.79 -22.16
C TYR A 12 -3.43 25.27 -22.40
N ARG A 13 -4.55 24.57 -22.65
CA ARG A 13 -4.67 23.09 -22.74
C ARG A 13 -3.54 22.39 -23.49
N TYR A 14 -3.14 22.88 -24.67
CA TYR A 14 -2.05 22.26 -25.46
C TYR A 14 -0.69 22.33 -24.76
N ILE A 15 -0.37 23.45 -24.09
CA ILE A 15 0.86 23.63 -23.32
C ILE A 15 0.83 22.77 -22.05
N VAL A 16 -0.31 22.77 -21.34
CA VAL A 16 -0.51 21.98 -20.12
C VAL A 16 -0.33 20.48 -20.39
N ILE A 17 -0.93 19.95 -21.47
CA ILE A 17 -0.72 18.56 -21.89
C ILE A 17 0.74 18.35 -22.30
N GLY A 18 1.27 19.17 -23.22
CA GLY A 18 2.61 18.97 -23.78
C GLY A 18 3.71 18.92 -22.72
N VAL A 19 3.68 19.86 -21.76
CA VAL A 19 4.66 19.91 -20.67
C VAL A 19 4.50 18.73 -19.70
N MET A 20 3.27 18.45 -19.23
CA MET A 20 3.05 17.39 -18.25
C MET A 20 3.29 15.99 -18.83
N VAL A 21 2.91 15.74 -20.10
CA VAL A 21 3.20 14.48 -20.79
C VAL A 21 4.70 14.32 -21.02
N ALA A 22 5.42 15.38 -21.43
CA ALA A 22 6.88 15.32 -21.58
C ALA A 22 7.59 15.02 -20.25
N LEU A 23 7.15 15.62 -19.15
CA LEU A 23 7.68 15.35 -17.81
C LEU A 23 7.40 13.91 -17.35
N CYS A 24 6.17 13.40 -17.54
CA CYS A 24 5.83 12.02 -17.17
C CYS A 24 6.53 10.97 -18.03
N LEU A 25 6.68 11.20 -19.34
CA LEU A 25 7.40 10.27 -20.23
C LEU A 25 8.91 10.32 -20.01
N GLY A 26 9.49 11.50 -19.82
CA GLY A 26 10.90 11.66 -19.45
C GLY A 26 11.21 11.05 -18.08
N GLY A 27 10.32 11.26 -17.11
CA GLY A 27 10.35 10.60 -15.81
C GLY A 27 10.24 9.08 -15.93
N GLY A 28 9.39 8.57 -16.82
CA GLY A 28 9.28 7.14 -17.13
C GLY A 28 10.59 6.56 -17.67
N VAL A 29 11.17 7.18 -18.71
CA VAL A 29 12.45 6.73 -19.31
C VAL A 29 13.58 6.72 -18.29
N TYR A 30 13.66 7.73 -17.42
CA TYR A 30 14.60 7.77 -16.29
C TYR A 30 14.31 6.68 -15.25
N GLY A 31 13.03 6.50 -14.92
CA GLY A 31 12.50 5.52 -13.96
C GLY A 31 12.69 4.06 -14.34
N ILE A 32 12.92 3.72 -15.62
CA ILE A 32 13.30 2.36 -16.05
C ILE A 32 14.54 1.86 -15.28
N SER A 33 15.46 2.76 -14.92
CA SER A 33 16.66 2.41 -14.15
C SER A 33 16.40 2.11 -12.66
N LEU A 34 15.17 2.28 -12.15
CA LEU A 34 14.85 2.10 -10.72
C LEU A 34 15.15 0.69 -10.22
N GLY A 35 14.99 -0.35 -11.03
CA GLY A 35 15.34 -1.73 -10.68
C GLY A 35 16.83 -1.94 -10.31
N GLN A 36 17.72 -1.04 -10.73
CA GLN A 36 19.15 -1.07 -10.43
C GLN A 36 19.53 -0.17 -9.24
N HIS A 37 18.56 0.52 -8.62
CA HIS A 37 18.77 1.52 -7.57
C HIS A 37 17.79 1.31 -6.39
N VAL A 38 17.31 0.08 -6.20
CA VAL A 38 16.49 -0.32 -5.04
C VAL A 38 17.27 -1.24 -4.10
N THR A 39 16.91 -1.20 -2.83
CA THR A 39 17.47 -2.03 -1.74
C THR A 39 16.52 -3.17 -1.35
N GLN A 40 17.06 -4.28 -0.87
CA GLN A 40 16.34 -5.33 -0.12
C GLN A 40 16.45 -5.17 1.41
N SER A 41 17.37 -4.33 1.89
CA SER A 41 17.48 -3.98 3.31
C SER A 41 16.43 -2.95 3.76
N GLY A 42 16.22 -2.82 5.08
CA GLY A 42 15.33 -1.81 5.68
C GLY A 42 14.08 -2.35 6.39
N PHE A 43 14.00 -3.66 6.63
CA PHE A 43 12.95 -4.31 7.41
C PHE A 43 13.13 -4.23 8.94
N TYR A 44 14.33 -3.88 9.40
CA TYR A 44 14.68 -3.78 10.82
C TYR A 44 14.69 -2.31 11.30
N ASP A 45 14.74 -2.11 12.62
CA ASP A 45 14.94 -0.79 13.21
C ASP A 45 16.44 -0.46 13.23
N GLU A 46 16.88 0.43 12.33
CA GLU A 46 18.27 0.89 12.22
C GLU A 46 18.83 1.54 13.50
N GLY A 47 17.96 1.93 14.45
CA GLY A 47 18.34 2.47 15.77
C GLY A 47 18.37 1.43 16.90
N SER A 48 18.16 0.15 16.62
CA SER A 48 18.05 -0.89 17.65
C SER A 48 19.40 -1.42 18.16
N GLN A 49 19.36 -2.04 19.35
CA GLN A 49 20.52 -2.73 19.93
C GLN A 49 20.97 -3.92 19.06
N SER A 50 20.04 -4.63 18.40
CA SER A 50 20.37 -5.76 17.52
C SER A 50 21.03 -5.34 16.21
N VAL A 51 20.67 -4.20 15.63
CA VAL A 51 21.40 -3.63 14.49
C VAL A 51 22.79 -3.16 14.93
N HIS A 52 22.90 -2.50 16.10
CA HIS A 52 24.21 -2.12 16.66
C HIS A 52 25.13 -3.35 16.84
N ALA A 53 24.62 -4.40 17.50
CA ALA A 53 25.31 -5.67 17.69
C ALA A 53 25.79 -6.26 16.36
N SER A 54 24.94 -6.29 15.33
CA SER A 54 25.28 -6.85 14.02
C SER A 54 26.39 -6.04 13.33
N VAL A 55 26.28 -4.70 13.30
CA VAL A 55 27.28 -3.81 12.69
C VAL A 55 28.64 -3.89 13.39
N VAL A 56 28.65 -3.91 14.73
CA VAL A 56 29.88 -4.04 15.51
C VAL A 56 30.50 -5.43 15.34
N SER A 57 29.68 -6.49 15.38
CA SER A 57 30.13 -7.88 15.21
C SER A 57 30.72 -8.11 13.83
N ASP A 58 30.07 -7.66 12.75
CA ASP A 58 30.56 -7.82 11.38
C ASP A 58 31.83 -7.00 11.12
N LYS A 59 32.02 -5.85 11.78
CA LYS A 59 33.26 -5.07 11.71
C LYS A 59 34.42 -5.79 12.44
N ALA A 60 34.17 -6.28 13.66
CA ALA A 60 35.20 -6.92 14.49
C ALA A 60 35.59 -8.31 13.99
N TYR A 61 34.61 -9.15 13.64
CA TYR A 61 34.75 -10.56 13.27
C TYR A 61 34.65 -10.84 11.76
N GLY A 62 34.29 -9.86 10.94
CA GLY A 62 34.03 -10.03 9.51
C GLY A 62 32.61 -10.52 9.24
N ARG A 63 31.95 -9.99 8.20
CA ARG A 63 30.60 -10.39 7.77
C ARG A 63 30.56 -11.88 7.40
N ASP A 64 29.54 -12.61 7.85
CA ASP A 64 29.39 -13.99 7.40
C ASP A 64 28.97 -14.04 5.93
N THR A 65 29.69 -14.86 5.17
CA THR A 65 29.48 -15.10 3.73
C THR A 65 29.18 -16.57 3.44
N SER A 66 29.22 -17.44 4.45
CA SER A 66 29.05 -18.89 4.32
C SER A 66 27.69 -19.28 3.75
N GLY A 67 26.63 -18.57 4.14
CA GLY A 67 25.26 -18.76 3.66
C GLY A 67 24.90 -18.02 2.36
N HIS A 68 25.84 -17.39 1.64
CA HIS A 68 25.54 -16.64 0.42
C HIS A 68 24.88 -17.50 -0.65
N ILE A 69 25.56 -18.57 -1.10
CA ILE A 69 25.01 -19.59 -1.99
C ILE A 69 25.42 -20.95 -1.43
N ILE A 70 24.46 -21.86 -1.33
CA ILE A 70 24.67 -23.28 -1.01
C ILE A 70 24.34 -24.09 -2.26
N GLY A 71 25.37 -24.57 -2.96
CA GLY A 71 25.21 -25.50 -4.08
C GLY A 71 25.17 -26.92 -3.56
N ILE A 72 24.02 -27.59 -3.68
CA ILE A 72 23.83 -29.01 -3.37
C ILE A 72 24.06 -29.81 -4.65
N TYR A 73 24.91 -30.83 -4.61
CA TYR A 73 25.23 -31.68 -5.75
C TYR A 73 24.79 -33.11 -5.48
N THR A 74 23.92 -33.66 -6.32
CA THR A 74 23.46 -35.05 -6.24
C THR A 74 24.28 -35.95 -7.18
N ALA A 75 24.76 -37.08 -6.65
CA ALA A 75 25.49 -38.07 -7.42
C ALA A 75 24.57 -38.78 -8.45
N PRO A 76 25.07 -39.16 -9.65
CA PRO A 76 24.29 -39.93 -10.60
C PRO A 76 23.93 -41.32 -10.06
N GLU A 77 22.83 -41.91 -10.57
CA GLU A 77 22.37 -43.24 -10.14
C GLU A 77 23.50 -44.29 -10.15
N GLY A 78 23.59 -45.07 -9.07
CA GLY A 78 24.61 -46.10 -8.90
C GLY A 78 26.02 -45.59 -8.56
N LYS A 79 26.18 -44.29 -8.27
CA LYS A 79 27.45 -43.66 -7.86
C LYS A 79 27.37 -43.04 -6.46
N THR A 80 28.43 -42.34 -6.07
CA THR A 80 28.52 -41.53 -4.86
C THR A 80 29.27 -40.24 -5.16
N VAL A 81 29.18 -39.25 -4.26
CA VAL A 81 29.93 -37.99 -4.34
C VAL A 81 31.45 -38.17 -4.31
N ASP A 82 31.94 -39.35 -3.92
CA ASP A 82 33.37 -39.70 -3.93
C ASP A 82 33.90 -40.11 -5.32
N ASP A 83 33.05 -40.33 -6.34
CA ASP A 83 33.51 -40.70 -7.70
C ASP A 83 34.49 -39.64 -8.24
N PRO A 84 35.76 -39.99 -8.53
CA PRO A 84 36.76 -39.05 -9.04
C PRO A 84 36.33 -38.32 -10.31
N ALA A 85 35.52 -38.95 -11.17
CA ALA A 85 35.01 -38.30 -12.39
C ALA A 85 33.94 -37.24 -12.08
N PHE A 86 33.05 -37.53 -11.13
CA PHE A 86 32.02 -36.60 -10.66
C PHE A 86 32.63 -35.42 -9.90
N ARG A 87 33.48 -35.72 -8.91
CA ARG A 87 34.23 -34.73 -8.12
C ARG A 87 35.08 -33.82 -9.00
N LYS A 88 35.76 -34.37 -10.02
CA LYS A 88 36.54 -33.55 -10.97
C LYS A 88 35.64 -32.61 -11.77
N LYS A 89 34.50 -33.09 -12.29
CA LYS A 89 33.56 -32.25 -13.07
C LYS A 89 33.06 -31.04 -12.28
N ILE A 90 32.80 -31.20 -10.98
CA ILE A 90 32.39 -30.10 -10.08
C ILE A 90 33.56 -29.15 -9.80
N LEU A 91 34.76 -29.66 -9.51
CA LEU A 91 35.93 -28.83 -9.24
C LEU A 91 36.41 -28.06 -10.47
N ASP A 92 36.36 -28.66 -11.67
CA ASP A 92 36.69 -28.01 -12.93
C ASP A 92 35.71 -26.84 -13.20
N ASN A 93 34.39 -27.05 -13.03
CA ASN A 93 33.38 -25.99 -13.16
C ASN A 93 33.56 -24.89 -12.11
N LEU A 94 33.72 -25.21 -10.82
CA LEU A 94 33.91 -24.20 -9.78
C LEU A 94 35.19 -23.37 -9.99
N ALA A 95 36.25 -23.97 -10.55
CA ALA A 95 37.45 -23.24 -10.95
C ALA A 95 37.23 -22.35 -12.18
N GLU A 96 36.38 -22.76 -13.12
CA GLU A 96 35.95 -21.93 -14.25
C GLU A 96 35.07 -20.75 -13.80
N VAL A 97 34.14 -20.97 -12.86
CA VAL A 97 33.32 -19.91 -12.23
C VAL A 97 34.20 -18.93 -11.45
N GLU A 98 35.11 -19.42 -10.59
CA GLU A 98 36.08 -18.58 -9.86
C GLU A 98 37.01 -17.78 -10.79
N LYS A 99 37.31 -18.30 -11.99
CA LYS A 99 38.13 -17.63 -13.02
C LYS A 99 37.34 -16.60 -13.84
N ASN A 100 36.13 -16.93 -14.27
CA ASN A 100 35.34 -16.11 -15.19
C ASN A 100 34.59 -14.98 -14.46
N HIS A 101 34.32 -15.13 -13.16
CA HIS A 101 33.63 -14.15 -12.31
C HIS A 101 34.51 -13.60 -11.16
N PRO A 102 35.78 -13.19 -11.41
CA PRO A 102 36.74 -12.92 -10.35
C PRO A 102 36.39 -11.70 -9.51
N ASP A 103 35.55 -10.79 -10.01
CA ASP A 103 35.05 -9.62 -9.28
C ASP A 103 33.76 -9.90 -8.48
N GLN A 104 33.03 -10.98 -8.80
CA GLN A 104 31.79 -11.36 -8.09
C GLN A 104 32.03 -12.44 -7.04
N VAL A 105 32.87 -13.44 -7.33
CA VAL A 105 33.12 -14.58 -6.43
C VAL A 105 34.33 -14.29 -5.54
N LEU A 106 34.20 -14.56 -4.24
CA LEU A 106 35.29 -14.53 -3.26
C LEU A 106 36.04 -15.86 -3.24
N ARG A 107 35.29 -16.97 -3.13
CA ARG A 107 35.76 -18.38 -3.17
C ARG A 107 34.59 -19.34 -3.01
N SER A 108 34.75 -20.59 -3.44
CA SER A 108 33.96 -21.73 -2.95
C SER A 108 34.72 -22.56 -1.89
N ILE A 109 33.99 -23.08 -0.90
CA ILE A 109 34.44 -23.98 0.18
C ILE A 109 33.44 -25.14 0.27
N GLY A 110 33.88 -26.36 0.55
CA GLY A 110 32.97 -27.47 0.85
C GLY A 110 33.56 -28.84 0.57
N TYR A 111 32.69 -29.86 0.57
CA TYR A 111 33.09 -31.29 0.54
C TYR A 111 34.11 -31.60 -0.55
N PHE A 112 33.85 -31.21 -1.81
CA PHE A 112 34.69 -31.59 -2.94
C PHE A 112 36.11 -30.99 -2.86
N LYS A 113 36.32 -29.84 -2.21
CA LYS A 113 37.65 -29.26 -1.98
C LYS A 113 38.41 -29.90 -0.81
N SER A 114 37.74 -30.44 0.21
CA SER A 114 38.40 -31.02 1.41
C SER A 114 37.59 -32.12 2.11
N PRO A 115 37.34 -33.27 1.45
CA PRO A 115 36.37 -34.27 1.93
C PRO A 115 36.83 -35.03 3.18
N GLU A 116 38.15 -35.07 3.45
CA GLU A 116 38.73 -35.69 4.65
C GLU A 116 38.50 -34.84 5.93
N VAL A 117 38.24 -33.54 5.77
CA VAL A 117 38.08 -32.58 6.88
C VAL A 117 36.62 -32.16 7.04
N LEU A 118 35.89 -32.03 5.93
CA LEU A 118 34.50 -31.58 5.87
C LEU A 118 33.54 -32.77 5.64
N THR A 119 33.79 -33.90 6.30
CA THR A 119 33.05 -35.17 6.10
C THR A 119 31.53 -35.02 6.29
N ASN A 120 31.13 -34.14 7.21
CA ASN A 120 29.75 -33.77 7.51
C ASN A 120 29.12 -32.77 6.51
N MET A 121 29.81 -32.40 5.42
CA MET A 121 29.22 -31.71 4.25
C MET A 121 28.80 -32.68 3.13
N ALA A 122 28.85 -34.00 3.39
CA ALA A 122 28.18 -35.03 2.61
C ALA A 122 27.18 -35.79 3.51
N ASP A 123 26.14 -36.35 2.92
CA ASP A 123 25.17 -37.21 3.61
C ASP A 123 25.74 -38.60 3.95
N ALA A 124 25.05 -39.34 4.82
CA ALA A 124 25.53 -40.64 5.30
C ALA A 124 25.67 -41.69 4.18
N ASP A 125 24.78 -41.64 3.18
CA ASP A 125 24.76 -42.55 2.02
C ASP A 125 25.62 -42.04 0.85
N LYS A 126 26.29 -40.89 1.01
CA LYS A 126 27.15 -40.22 0.03
C LYS A 126 26.48 -40.00 -1.34
N GLN A 127 25.18 -39.74 -1.35
CA GLN A 127 24.41 -39.37 -2.54
C GLN A 127 24.36 -37.86 -2.75
N HIS A 128 24.47 -37.06 -1.69
CA HIS A 128 24.39 -35.60 -1.72
C HIS A 128 25.58 -34.98 -0.99
N ALA A 129 26.19 -33.95 -1.56
CA ALA A 129 27.19 -33.13 -0.87
C ALA A 129 27.07 -31.67 -1.29
N PHE A 130 27.44 -30.74 -0.39
CA PHE A 130 27.27 -29.31 -0.65
C PHE A 130 28.58 -28.51 -0.67
N MET A 131 28.51 -27.37 -1.35
CA MET A 131 29.52 -26.32 -1.39
C MET A 131 28.89 -24.99 -0.97
N SER A 132 29.57 -24.24 -0.12
CA SER A 132 29.33 -22.81 0.09
C SER A 132 30.08 -22.03 -0.99
N ILE A 133 29.38 -21.22 -1.78
CA ILE A 133 29.99 -20.29 -2.73
C ILE A 133 29.80 -18.87 -2.19
N GLN A 134 30.92 -18.27 -1.78
CA GLN A 134 30.98 -16.98 -1.12
C GLN A 134 31.15 -15.90 -2.18
N LEU A 135 30.16 -14.99 -2.27
CA LEU A 135 30.23 -13.80 -3.12
C LEU A 135 30.90 -12.60 -2.41
N LYS A 136 31.45 -11.69 -3.21
CA LYS A 136 32.00 -10.38 -2.79
C LYS A 136 30.89 -9.33 -2.69
N GLY A 137 31.04 -8.40 -1.75
CA GLY A 137 30.23 -7.20 -1.62
C GLY A 137 30.10 -6.74 -0.16
N ASP A 138 30.05 -5.43 0.06
CA ASP A 138 30.03 -4.85 1.41
C ASP A 138 28.60 -4.76 2.02
N ASN A 139 27.57 -4.93 1.18
CA ASN A 139 26.15 -4.85 1.52
C ASN A 139 25.31 -5.85 0.71
N ASP A 140 24.12 -6.18 1.21
CA ASP A 140 23.26 -7.23 0.67
C ASP A 140 22.81 -6.96 -0.78
N ASP A 141 22.63 -5.70 -1.17
CA ASP A 141 22.26 -5.31 -2.53
C ASP A 141 23.40 -5.56 -3.53
N THR A 142 24.64 -5.28 -3.12
CA THR A 142 25.84 -5.54 -3.93
C THR A 142 26.10 -7.03 -4.09
N ILE A 143 25.87 -7.80 -3.02
CA ILE A 143 26.03 -9.26 -3.02
C ILE A 143 24.98 -9.90 -3.95
N LEU A 144 23.70 -9.51 -3.84
CA LEU A 144 22.62 -9.97 -4.73
C LEU A 144 22.85 -9.53 -6.18
N THR A 145 23.32 -8.30 -6.39
CA THR A 145 23.71 -7.81 -7.72
C THR A 145 24.81 -8.71 -8.30
N ASN A 146 25.84 -9.07 -7.52
CA ASN A 146 26.92 -9.93 -7.98
C ASN A 146 26.49 -11.38 -8.27
N TYR A 147 25.36 -11.86 -7.72
CA TYR A 147 24.74 -13.13 -8.11
C TYR A 147 24.05 -13.04 -9.48
N ASN A 148 23.28 -11.97 -9.71
CA ASN A 148 22.35 -11.80 -10.83
C ASN A 148 22.88 -11.02 -12.05
N LYS A 149 24.11 -10.52 -12.03
CA LYS A 149 24.63 -9.60 -13.04
C LYS A 149 25.50 -10.31 -14.07
N ASN A 150 25.09 -10.27 -15.34
CA ASN A 150 25.86 -10.79 -16.48
C ASN A 150 27.18 -9.99 -16.66
N VAL A 151 28.29 -10.52 -16.13
CA VAL A 151 29.65 -9.97 -16.34
C VAL A 151 30.74 -11.05 -16.43
N GLY A 152 30.40 -12.33 -16.59
CA GLY A 152 31.41 -13.34 -16.92
C GLY A 152 32.06 -13.06 -18.29
N GLU A 153 33.30 -13.52 -18.52
CA GLU A 153 33.95 -13.44 -19.84
C GLU A 153 33.14 -14.17 -20.95
N ASP A 154 32.26 -15.09 -20.54
CA ASP A 154 31.31 -15.87 -21.34
C ASP A 154 29.92 -15.20 -21.49
N GLY A 155 29.62 -14.17 -20.70
CA GLY A 155 28.35 -13.44 -20.68
C GLY A 155 27.27 -14.00 -19.74
N THR A 156 27.57 -15.01 -18.92
CA THR A 156 26.60 -15.63 -17.99
C THR A 156 26.47 -14.89 -16.65
N THR A 157 25.44 -15.23 -15.87
CA THR A 157 25.36 -14.96 -14.43
C THR A 157 26.10 -16.02 -13.61
N VAL A 158 26.46 -15.70 -12.36
CA VAL A 158 27.01 -16.70 -11.43
C VAL A 158 25.99 -17.82 -11.15
N SER A 159 24.69 -17.49 -11.12
CA SER A 159 23.61 -18.47 -10.99
C SER A 159 23.61 -19.49 -12.13
N GLU A 160 23.70 -19.04 -13.39
CA GLU A 160 23.75 -19.93 -14.56
C GLU A 160 25.05 -20.74 -14.61
N ALA A 161 26.19 -20.11 -14.32
CA ALA A 161 27.51 -20.74 -14.43
C ALA A 161 27.74 -21.87 -13.41
N LEU A 162 27.00 -21.88 -12.29
CA LEU A 162 27.00 -22.97 -11.31
C LEU A 162 26.19 -24.21 -11.75
N ASN A 163 25.35 -24.10 -12.78
CA ASN A 163 24.52 -25.20 -13.27
C ASN A 163 25.28 -26.09 -14.26
N ILE A 164 25.66 -27.29 -13.83
CA ILE A 164 26.53 -28.19 -14.61
C ILE A 164 25.69 -29.12 -15.51
N PRO A 165 25.84 -29.11 -16.86
CA PRO A 165 25.07 -29.96 -17.75
C PRO A 165 25.22 -31.46 -17.44
N GLY A 166 24.13 -32.13 -17.09
CA GLY A 166 24.15 -33.54 -16.67
C GLY A 166 24.78 -33.76 -15.30
N VAL A 167 24.51 -32.86 -14.34
CA VAL A 167 24.55 -33.06 -12.89
C VAL A 167 23.29 -32.40 -12.32
N ASP A 168 22.65 -33.01 -11.31
CA ASP A 168 21.63 -32.32 -10.52
C ASP A 168 22.34 -31.38 -9.53
N VAL A 169 22.17 -30.08 -9.74
CA VAL A 169 22.71 -29.00 -8.91
C VAL A 169 21.55 -28.14 -8.43
N GLN A 170 21.34 -28.07 -7.12
CA GLN A 170 20.27 -27.31 -6.50
C GLN A 170 20.88 -26.14 -5.73
N GLN A 171 20.37 -24.92 -5.94
CA GLN A 171 20.92 -23.69 -5.36
C GLN A 171 20.01 -23.19 -4.23
N ALA A 172 20.56 -23.16 -3.02
CA ALA A 172 19.91 -22.74 -1.77
C ALA A 172 20.73 -21.62 -1.09
N GLY A 173 20.31 -21.18 0.09
CA GLY A 173 20.95 -20.08 0.83
C GLY A 173 20.40 -18.70 0.47
N LEU A 174 21.04 -17.67 1.00
CA LEU A 174 20.49 -16.30 1.05
C LEU A 174 20.27 -15.68 -0.34
N GLN A 175 21.23 -15.82 -1.25
CA GLN A 175 21.20 -15.09 -2.53
C GLN A 175 20.27 -15.73 -3.58
N PRO A 176 20.19 -17.07 -3.71
CA PRO A 176 19.13 -17.69 -4.51
C PRO A 176 17.72 -17.32 -4.02
N LEU A 177 17.46 -17.39 -2.70
CA LEU A 177 16.17 -17.02 -2.13
C LEU A 177 15.85 -15.52 -2.31
N ALA A 178 16.82 -14.64 -2.09
CA ALA A 178 16.67 -13.20 -2.31
C ALA A 178 16.41 -12.85 -3.79
N SER A 179 17.09 -13.55 -4.70
CA SER A 179 16.87 -13.41 -6.14
C SER A 179 15.45 -13.83 -6.54
N GLU A 180 14.98 -14.97 -6.04
CA GLU A 180 13.61 -15.44 -6.33
C GLU A 180 12.56 -14.49 -5.76
N LEU A 181 12.70 -14.10 -4.48
CA LEU A 181 11.79 -13.17 -3.79
C LEU A 181 11.72 -11.79 -4.48
N THR A 182 12.84 -11.27 -4.98
CA THR A 182 12.88 -10.01 -5.74
C THR A 182 12.45 -10.16 -7.20
N GLY A 183 12.67 -11.34 -7.80
CA GLY A 183 12.25 -11.70 -9.16
C GLY A 183 10.73 -11.69 -9.34
N THR A 184 9.97 -12.11 -8.31
CA THR A 184 8.49 -12.07 -8.30
C THR A 184 7.91 -10.71 -8.72
N ILE A 185 8.63 -9.61 -8.43
CA ILE A 185 8.20 -8.24 -8.75
C ILE A 185 8.08 -8.02 -10.27
N GLY A 186 9.01 -8.58 -11.05
CA GLY A 186 9.00 -8.49 -12.51
C GLY A 186 7.84 -9.29 -13.11
N GLU A 187 7.61 -10.49 -12.60
CA GLU A 187 6.48 -11.33 -13.01
C GLU A 187 5.13 -10.71 -12.63
N ASP A 188 5.02 -10.14 -11.43
CA ASP A 188 3.82 -9.45 -10.96
C ASP A 188 3.49 -8.23 -11.81
N GLN A 189 4.51 -7.44 -12.19
CA GLN A 189 4.34 -6.35 -13.15
C GLN A 189 3.90 -6.89 -14.52
N GLN A 190 4.53 -7.94 -15.04
CA GLN A 190 4.14 -8.55 -16.31
C GLN A 190 2.71 -9.13 -16.27
N ARG A 191 2.29 -9.77 -15.17
CA ARG A 191 0.91 -10.21 -14.92
C ARG A 191 -0.05 -9.03 -14.90
N GLY A 192 0.31 -7.94 -14.22
CA GLY A 192 -0.46 -6.70 -14.18
C GLY A 192 -0.65 -6.03 -15.55
N GLU A 193 0.41 -6.01 -16.38
CA GLU A 193 0.38 -5.45 -17.74
C GLU A 193 -0.37 -6.36 -18.74
N LEU A 194 -0.18 -7.68 -18.69
CA LEU A 194 -0.77 -8.63 -19.63
C LEU A 194 -2.24 -8.97 -19.33
N LEU A 195 -2.62 -9.08 -18.05
CA LEU A 195 -3.97 -9.47 -17.61
C LEU A 195 -4.75 -8.28 -17.05
N GLY A 196 -4.13 -7.51 -16.16
CA GLY A 196 -4.76 -6.39 -15.47
C GLY A 196 -5.19 -5.27 -16.42
N VAL A 197 -4.25 -4.73 -17.22
CA VAL A 197 -4.53 -3.58 -18.10
C VAL A 197 -5.63 -3.86 -19.15
N PRO A 198 -5.64 -4.99 -19.89
CA PRO A 198 -6.74 -5.29 -20.82
C PRO A 198 -8.09 -5.44 -20.12
N LEU A 199 -8.13 -6.09 -18.95
CA LEU A 199 -9.38 -6.31 -18.21
C LEU A 199 -9.91 -4.99 -17.60
N VAL A 200 -9.02 -4.11 -17.11
CA VAL A 200 -9.37 -2.74 -16.71
C VAL A 200 -9.92 -1.93 -17.88
N MET A 201 -9.30 -2.02 -19.07
CA MET A 201 -9.80 -1.35 -20.27
C MET A 201 -11.19 -1.85 -20.70
N VAL A 202 -11.47 -3.16 -20.54
CA VAL A 202 -12.80 -3.72 -20.74
C VAL A 202 -13.79 -3.14 -19.72
N VAL A 203 -13.46 -3.12 -18.42
CA VAL A 203 -14.34 -2.54 -17.39
C VAL A 203 -14.61 -1.05 -17.65
N LEU A 204 -13.58 -0.26 -18.00
CA LEU A 204 -13.72 1.15 -18.38
C LEU A 204 -14.66 1.35 -19.58
N PHE A 205 -14.57 0.48 -20.60
CA PHE A 205 -15.48 0.50 -21.74
C PHE A 205 -16.93 0.21 -21.33
N PHE A 206 -17.17 -0.75 -20.43
CA PHE A 206 -18.50 -1.00 -19.84
C PHE A 206 -18.99 0.18 -18.98
N VAL A 207 -18.11 0.84 -18.22
CA VAL A 207 -18.45 2.00 -17.38
C VAL A 207 -18.91 3.17 -18.24
N PHE A 208 -18.20 3.54 -19.31
CA PHE A 208 -18.52 4.74 -20.09
C PHE A 208 -19.36 4.53 -21.35
N GLY A 209 -19.28 3.37 -22.01
CA GLY A 209 -19.98 3.09 -23.27
C GLY A 209 -19.31 3.66 -24.54
N GLY A 210 -18.03 4.05 -24.46
CA GLY A 210 -17.27 4.58 -25.59
C GLY A 210 -15.75 4.57 -25.38
N VAL A 211 -15.01 4.40 -26.48
CA VAL A 211 -13.56 4.14 -26.48
C VAL A 211 -12.78 5.34 -25.95
N ILE A 212 -13.06 6.55 -26.43
CA ILE A 212 -12.32 7.77 -26.00
C ILE A 212 -12.51 8.01 -24.49
N ALA A 213 -13.74 7.89 -24.00
CA ALA A 213 -14.06 8.02 -22.58
C ALA A 213 -13.33 6.99 -21.69
N ALA A 214 -13.14 5.76 -22.19
CA ALA A 214 -12.41 4.69 -21.49
C ALA A 214 -10.87 4.87 -21.57
N SER A 215 -10.34 5.28 -22.71
CA SER A 215 -8.89 5.46 -22.91
C SER A 215 -8.33 6.63 -22.09
N LEU A 216 -9.10 7.69 -21.84
CA LEU A 216 -8.62 8.88 -21.14
C LEU A 216 -8.14 8.60 -19.69
N PRO A 217 -8.91 7.92 -18.81
CA PRO A 217 -8.41 7.49 -17.50
C PRO A 217 -7.21 6.54 -17.59
N MET A 218 -7.20 5.60 -18.55
CA MET A 218 -6.09 4.65 -18.72
C MET A 218 -4.77 5.34 -19.08
N ILE A 219 -4.81 6.36 -19.96
CA ILE A 219 -3.63 7.19 -20.29
C ILE A 219 -3.13 7.95 -19.06
N VAL A 220 -4.03 8.46 -18.22
CA VAL A 220 -3.67 9.12 -16.95
C VAL A 220 -3.02 8.12 -15.98
N GLY A 221 -3.51 6.89 -15.90
CA GLY A 221 -2.89 5.80 -15.14
C GLY A 221 -1.46 5.51 -15.60
N GLY A 222 -1.25 5.27 -16.89
CA GLY A 222 0.09 5.02 -17.45
C GLY A 222 1.07 6.19 -17.23
N LEU A 223 0.63 7.43 -17.41
CA LEU A 223 1.44 8.62 -17.13
C LEU A 223 1.72 8.82 -15.64
N THR A 224 0.81 8.38 -14.76
CA THR A 224 1.01 8.38 -13.30
C THR A 224 2.10 7.39 -12.94
N ILE A 225 2.03 6.14 -13.41
CA ILE A 225 3.05 5.11 -13.14
C ILE A 225 4.42 5.60 -13.64
N ALA A 226 4.50 5.99 -14.91
CA ALA A 226 5.75 6.46 -15.54
C ALA A 226 6.39 7.64 -14.78
N GLY A 227 5.62 8.69 -14.48
CA GLY A 227 6.14 9.83 -13.74
C GLY A 227 6.47 9.51 -12.27
N SER A 228 5.75 8.58 -11.64
CA SER A 228 6.01 8.17 -10.25
C SER A 228 7.27 7.33 -10.13
N LEU A 229 7.51 6.39 -11.05
CA LEU A 229 8.78 5.66 -11.13
C LEU A 229 9.97 6.63 -11.32
N GLY A 230 9.79 7.69 -12.13
CA GLY A 230 10.78 8.76 -12.26
C GLY A 230 11.04 9.56 -10.98
N ILE A 231 9.98 9.91 -10.22
CA ILE A 231 10.11 10.58 -8.91
C ILE A 231 10.81 9.67 -7.90
N ILE A 232 10.49 8.38 -7.89
CA ILE A 232 11.07 7.41 -6.96
C ILE A 232 12.53 7.11 -7.33
N ARG A 233 12.88 7.04 -8.63
CA ARG A 233 14.29 6.99 -9.08
C ARG A 233 15.06 8.27 -8.77
N LEU A 234 14.42 9.44 -8.70
CA LEU A 234 15.07 10.66 -8.22
C LEU A 234 15.32 10.59 -6.70
N LEU A 235 14.39 10.06 -5.91
CA LEU A 235 14.58 9.88 -4.47
C LEU A 235 15.68 8.86 -4.14
N ALA A 236 15.84 7.82 -4.97
CA ALA A 236 16.91 6.82 -4.85
C ALA A 236 18.34 7.39 -4.96
N GLU A 237 18.52 8.65 -5.38
CA GLU A 237 19.83 9.34 -5.37
C GLU A 237 20.19 9.96 -4.02
N PHE A 238 19.22 10.05 -3.10
CA PHE A 238 19.37 10.72 -1.80
C PHE A 238 19.06 9.83 -0.60
N ILE A 239 18.22 8.81 -0.79
CA ILE A 239 17.79 7.87 0.25
C ILE A 239 17.64 6.46 -0.34
N PRO A 240 17.88 5.38 0.43
CA PRO A 240 17.57 4.03 -0.02
C PRO A 240 16.06 3.87 -0.29
N VAL A 241 15.71 3.21 -1.39
CA VAL A 241 14.32 2.91 -1.77
C VAL A 241 14.15 1.39 -1.83
N HIS A 242 13.26 0.84 -1.01
CA HIS A 242 13.01 -0.60 -0.99
C HIS A 242 12.33 -1.10 -2.28
N PHE A 243 12.70 -2.29 -2.79
CA PHE A 243 12.17 -2.84 -4.06
C PHE A 243 10.63 -2.89 -4.12
N PHE A 244 10.00 -3.22 -3.00
CA PHE A 244 8.53 -3.30 -2.85
C PHE A 244 7.80 -1.94 -3.05
N ALA A 245 8.53 -0.82 -3.18
CA ALA A 245 7.95 0.44 -3.64
C ALA A 245 7.41 0.34 -5.09
N GLN A 246 8.05 -0.44 -5.97
CA GLN A 246 7.69 -0.59 -7.38
C GLN A 246 6.27 -1.17 -7.60
N PRO A 247 5.92 -2.37 -7.05
CA PRO A 247 4.58 -2.90 -7.21
C PRO A 247 3.52 -2.03 -6.53
N VAL A 248 3.86 -1.32 -5.46
CA VAL A 248 2.97 -0.34 -4.81
C VAL A 248 2.65 0.84 -5.76
N VAL A 249 3.63 1.39 -6.50
CA VAL A 249 3.37 2.42 -7.52
C VAL A 249 2.38 1.91 -8.57
N THR A 250 2.54 0.67 -9.06
CA THR A 250 1.64 0.10 -10.06
C THR A 250 0.24 -0.19 -9.51
N LEU A 251 0.14 -0.88 -8.38
CA LEU A 251 -1.11 -1.27 -7.72
C LEU A 251 -1.95 -0.06 -7.27
N VAL A 252 -1.33 0.86 -6.54
CA VAL A 252 -2.00 2.06 -6.00
C VAL A 252 -2.21 3.09 -7.11
N GLY A 253 -1.23 3.27 -8.00
CA GLY A 253 -1.26 4.28 -9.05
C GLY A 253 -2.25 3.98 -10.16
N LEU A 254 -2.29 2.74 -10.66
CA LEU A 254 -3.23 2.37 -11.72
C LEU A 254 -4.67 2.52 -11.24
N GLY A 255 -4.99 2.04 -10.03
CA GLY A 255 -6.32 2.18 -9.43
C GLY A 255 -6.73 3.63 -9.19
N ILE A 256 -5.97 4.37 -8.38
CA ILE A 256 -6.36 5.72 -7.94
C ILE A 256 -6.38 6.71 -9.12
N ALA A 257 -5.43 6.62 -10.06
CA ALA A 257 -5.44 7.50 -11.24
C ALA A 257 -6.60 7.23 -12.19
N ILE A 258 -7.03 5.97 -12.31
CA ILE A 258 -8.21 5.63 -13.11
C ILE A 258 -9.50 6.04 -12.37
N ASP A 259 -9.58 5.91 -11.06
CA ASP A 259 -10.74 6.36 -10.25
C ASP A 259 -10.91 7.88 -10.29
N PHE A 260 -9.81 8.63 -10.12
CA PHE A 260 -9.80 10.09 -10.28
C PHE A 260 -10.18 10.47 -11.71
N GLY A 261 -9.60 9.79 -12.70
CA GLY A 261 -9.94 9.99 -14.10
C GLY A 261 -11.43 9.73 -14.39
N LEU A 262 -12.00 8.69 -13.79
CA LEU A 262 -13.40 8.31 -13.92
C LEU A 262 -14.35 9.34 -13.32
N TYR A 263 -13.98 9.91 -12.16
CA TYR A 263 -14.79 10.94 -11.48
C TYR A 263 -14.73 12.32 -12.17
N ILE A 264 -13.63 12.63 -12.87
CA ILE A 264 -13.54 13.78 -13.79
C ILE A 264 -14.35 13.52 -15.08
N VAL A 265 -14.14 12.38 -15.74
CA VAL A 265 -14.77 12.06 -17.04
C VAL A 265 -16.29 11.94 -16.92
N SER A 266 -16.81 11.28 -15.87
CA SER A 266 -18.26 11.25 -15.62
C SER A 266 -18.82 12.65 -15.46
N ARG A 267 -18.19 13.48 -14.60
CA ARG A 267 -18.73 14.81 -14.31
C ARG A 267 -18.67 15.75 -15.51
N PHE A 268 -17.63 15.67 -16.33
CA PHE A 268 -17.58 16.42 -17.58
C PHE A 268 -18.73 16.02 -18.53
N ARG A 269 -19.03 14.72 -18.65
CA ARG A 269 -20.18 14.24 -19.46
C ARG A 269 -21.53 14.65 -18.86
N GLU A 270 -21.67 14.68 -17.53
CA GLU A 270 -22.86 15.23 -16.84
C GLU A 270 -23.09 16.70 -17.18
N GLU A 271 -22.06 17.56 -17.09
CA GLU A 271 -22.20 19.00 -17.36
C GLU A 271 -22.44 19.26 -18.87
N ILE A 272 -21.81 18.51 -19.78
CA ILE A 272 -22.14 18.57 -21.22
C ILE A 272 -23.60 18.13 -21.48
N ALA A 273 -24.10 17.10 -20.77
CA ALA A 273 -25.49 16.64 -20.88
C ALA A 273 -26.51 17.59 -20.21
N GLU A 274 -26.12 18.38 -19.20
CA GLU A 274 -26.92 19.49 -18.68
C GLU A 274 -26.94 20.72 -19.62
N GLY A 275 -26.20 20.70 -20.73
CA GLY A 275 -26.24 21.73 -21.78
C GLY A 275 -25.24 22.88 -21.62
N TYR A 276 -24.20 22.73 -20.79
CA TYR A 276 -23.10 23.69 -20.74
C TYR A 276 -22.15 23.48 -21.93
N ASP A 277 -21.46 24.54 -22.36
CA ASP A 277 -20.39 24.43 -23.37
C ASP A 277 -19.09 23.85 -22.78
N THR A 278 -18.11 23.54 -23.64
CA THR A 278 -16.87 22.87 -23.20
C THR A 278 -16.06 23.66 -22.17
N GLU A 279 -16.07 25.00 -22.22
CA GLU A 279 -15.36 25.81 -21.22
C GLU A 279 -16.09 25.82 -19.88
N ALA A 280 -17.41 26.06 -19.88
CA ALA A 280 -18.23 26.06 -18.69
C ALA A 280 -18.27 24.66 -18.05
N ALA A 281 -18.48 23.60 -18.83
CA ALA A 281 -18.50 22.21 -18.37
C ALA A 281 -17.15 21.82 -17.72
N LEU A 282 -16.02 22.15 -18.35
CA LEU A 282 -14.71 21.87 -17.75
C LEU A 282 -14.50 22.63 -16.45
N ARG A 283 -14.82 23.93 -16.43
CA ARG A 283 -14.64 24.77 -15.24
C ARG A 283 -15.52 24.30 -14.07
N ARG A 284 -16.77 23.90 -14.33
CA ARG A 284 -17.71 23.35 -13.34
C ARG A 284 -17.25 21.96 -12.83
N THR A 285 -16.69 21.11 -13.71
CA THR A 285 -16.03 19.85 -13.33
C THR A 285 -14.80 20.09 -12.44
N MET A 286 -13.96 21.08 -12.73
CA MET A 286 -12.83 21.43 -11.87
C MET A 286 -13.25 21.99 -10.51
N MET A 287 -14.32 22.80 -10.46
CA MET A 287 -14.87 23.34 -9.21
C MET A 287 -15.54 22.26 -8.33
N THR A 288 -16.08 21.20 -8.92
CA THR A 288 -16.71 20.08 -8.20
C THR A 288 -15.78 18.87 -8.08
N SER A 289 -15.76 17.97 -9.07
CA SER A 289 -14.96 16.75 -9.04
C SER A 289 -13.45 17.01 -8.86
N GLY A 290 -12.90 18.04 -9.51
CA GLY A 290 -11.48 18.40 -9.34
C GLY A 290 -11.13 18.83 -7.90
N ARG A 291 -12.06 19.53 -7.24
CA ARG A 291 -11.97 19.88 -5.81
C ARG A 291 -12.02 18.62 -4.94
N THR A 292 -13.00 17.73 -5.18
CA THR A 292 -13.16 16.48 -4.42
C THR A 292 -11.93 15.58 -4.54
N ILE A 293 -11.38 15.40 -5.75
CA ILE A 293 -10.15 14.62 -5.99
C ILE A 293 -8.93 15.23 -5.28
N THR A 294 -8.84 16.56 -5.22
CA THR A 294 -7.74 17.21 -4.49
C THR A 294 -7.84 16.95 -2.98
N PHE A 295 -9.05 16.96 -2.41
CA PHE A 295 -9.28 16.58 -1.00
C PHE A 295 -9.00 15.11 -0.73
N SER A 296 -9.49 14.22 -1.60
CA SER A 296 -9.23 12.79 -1.63
C SER A 296 -7.72 12.49 -1.55
N ALA A 297 -6.94 13.05 -2.48
CA ALA A 297 -5.49 12.89 -2.50
C ALA A 297 -4.80 13.38 -1.22
N VAL A 298 -5.23 14.52 -0.67
CA VAL A 298 -4.72 15.04 0.62
C VAL A 298 -5.08 14.11 1.79
N ILE A 299 -6.25 13.47 1.79
CA ILE A 299 -6.67 12.51 2.81
C ILE A 299 -5.87 11.21 2.74
N ILE A 300 -5.60 10.70 1.53
CA ILE A 300 -4.76 9.50 1.34
C ILE A 300 -3.31 9.80 1.74
N VAL A 301 -2.75 10.95 1.34
CA VAL A 301 -1.42 11.41 1.78
C VAL A 301 -1.36 11.56 3.31
N ALA A 302 -2.39 12.15 3.94
CA ALA A 302 -2.48 12.24 5.40
C ALA A 302 -2.67 10.88 6.09
N SER A 303 -3.15 9.86 5.37
CA SER A 303 -3.25 8.49 5.88
C SER A 303 -1.94 7.70 5.74
N ALA A 304 -1.12 8.03 4.73
CA ALA A 304 0.20 7.44 4.52
C ALA A 304 1.29 8.08 5.40
N LEU A 305 1.27 9.41 5.59
CA LEU A 305 2.29 10.14 6.39
C LEU A 305 2.57 9.57 7.80
N PRO A 306 1.58 9.06 8.58
CA PRO A 306 1.83 8.40 9.87
C PRO A 306 2.77 7.19 9.83
N LEU A 307 2.98 6.57 8.66
CA LEU A 307 3.97 5.50 8.49
C LEU A 307 5.41 5.99 8.69
N LEU A 308 5.69 7.28 8.50
CA LEU A 308 7.04 7.86 8.73
C LEU A 308 7.42 7.94 10.22
N LEU A 309 6.51 7.58 11.14
CA LEU A 309 6.80 7.40 12.56
C LEU A 309 7.54 6.08 12.84
N PHE A 310 7.50 5.12 11.90
CA PHE A 310 8.18 3.84 12.03
C PHE A 310 9.63 3.93 11.54
N PRO A 311 10.59 3.30 12.24
CA PRO A 311 12.00 3.37 11.86
C PRO A 311 12.35 2.60 10.58
N GLN A 312 11.54 1.60 10.18
CA GLN A 312 11.83 0.72 9.05
C GLN A 312 11.85 1.48 7.71
N THR A 313 12.99 1.45 7.02
CA THR A 313 13.18 2.08 5.72
C THR A 313 12.31 1.46 4.61
N PHE A 314 11.85 0.22 4.78
CA PHE A 314 10.75 -0.40 4.03
C PHE A 314 9.48 0.49 4.02
N LEU A 315 8.99 0.87 5.22
CA LEU A 315 7.77 1.67 5.36
C LEU A 315 7.95 3.10 4.85
N LYS A 316 9.11 3.71 5.10
CA LYS A 316 9.45 5.04 4.56
C LYS A 316 9.39 5.04 3.02
N SER A 317 10.05 4.06 2.38
CA SER A 317 10.07 3.90 0.92
C SER A 317 8.67 3.79 0.31
N ILE A 318 7.84 2.93 0.89
CA ILE A 318 6.44 2.71 0.47
C ILE A 318 5.59 3.97 0.69
N THR A 319 5.84 4.71 1.76
CA THR A 319 5.16 6.00 2.02
C THR A 319 5.48 7.02 0.95
N TYR A 320 6.75 7.14 0.55
CA TYR A 320 7.16 8.02 -0.55
C TYR A 320 6.55 7.58 -1.89
N ALA A 321 6.49 6.27 -2.16
CA ALA A 321 5.80 5.70 -3.32
C ALA A 321 4.32 6.09 -3.38
N ILE A 322 3.57 5.89 -2.29
CA ILE A 322 2.15 6.27 -2.19
C ILE A 322 1.98 7.78 -2.38
N ILE A 323 2.77 8.60 -1.70
CA ILE A 323 2.64 10.07 -1.76
C ILE A 323 2.95 10.59 -3.17
N ALA A 324 4.07 10.17 -3.79
CA ALA A 324 4.42 10.57 -5.14
C ALA A 324 3.32 10.19 -6.14
N THR A 325 2.83 8.95 -6.05
CA THR A 325 1.82 8.37 -6.92
C THR A 325 0.47 9.09 -6.80
N VAL A 326 -0.02 9.30 -5.57
CA VAL A 326 -1.32 9.94 -5.30
C VAL A 326 -1.31 11.43 -5.65
N VAL A 327 -0.23 12.14 -5.34
CA VAL A 327 -0.08 13.56 -5.70
C VAL A 327 0.02 13.73 -7.22
N LEU A 328 0.82 12.92 -7.91
CA LEU A 328 0.94 12.98 -9.37
C LEU A 328 -0.39 12.59 -10.06
N SER A 329 -1.06 11.54 -9.58
CA SER A 329 -2.39 11.12 -10.04
C SER A 329 -3.41 12.28 -9.99
N ALA A 330 -3.49 12.98 -8.84
CA ALA A 330 -4.38 14.13 -8.68
C ALA A 330 -3.99 15.28 -9.62
N LEU A 331 -2.70 15.59 -9.72
CA LEU A 331 -2.18 16.63 -10.61
C LEU A 331 -2.49 16.33 -12.08
N LEU A 332 -2.26 15.11 -12.56
CA LEU A 332 -2.56 14.70 -13.94
C LEU A 332 -4.05 14.70 -14.24
N SER A 333 -4.89 14.32 -13.27
CA SER A 333 -6.35 14.39 -13.36
C SER A 333 -6.88 15.82 -13.49
N ILE A 334 -6.21 16.83 -12.91
CA ILE A 334 -6.58 18.25 -13.05
C ILE A 334 -5.75 19.04 -14.07
N THR A 335 -4.73 18.43 -14.71
CA THR A 335 -3.88 19.05 -15.75
C THR A 335 -4.10 18.38 -17.12
N VAL A 336 -3.53 17.20 -17.35
CA VAL A 336 -3.53 16.47 -18.62
C VAL A 336 -4.94 16.05 -19.00
N LEU A 337 -5.68 15.43 -18.08
CA LEU A 337 -7.05 14.97 -18.36
C LEU A 337 -7.99 16.15 -18.61
N ALA A 338 -7.92 17.18 -17.75
CA ALA A 338 -8.70 18.40 -17.92
C ALA A 338 -8.38 19.10 -19.25
N GLY A 339 -7.10 19.15 -19.64
CA GLY A 339 -6.68 19.65 -20.95
C GLY A 339 -7.18 18.79 -22.12
N ALA A 340 -7.14 17.47 -21.99
CA ALA A 340 -7.61 16.55 -23.03
C ALA A 340 -9.13 16.69 -23.25
N LEU A 341 -9.91 16.79 -22.17
CA LEU A 341 -11.35 17.07 -22.22
C LEU A 341 -11.65 18.44 -22.84
N ALA A 342 -10.80 19.45 -22.61
CA ALA A 342 -10.88 20.76 -23.26
C ALA A 342 -10.62 20.74 -24.78
N ILE A 343 -9.93 19.71 -25.30
CA ILE A 343 -9.69 19.52 -26.74
C ILE A 343 -10.78 18.63 -27.35
N VAL A 344 -11.11 17.52 -26.69
CA VAL A 344 -12.08 16.52 -27.17
C VAL A 344 -13.51 17.09 -27.16
N GLY A 345 -13.89 17.81 -26.11
CA GLY A 345 -15.24 18.38 -25.98
C GLY A 345 -16.34 17.31 -26.06
N PRO A 346 -17.46 17.58 -26.75
CA PRO A 346 -18.54 16.61 -26.95
C PRO A 346 -18.13 15.33 -27.72
N ASN A 347 -16.97 15.32 -28.39
CA ASN A 347 -16.51 14.15 -29.16
C ASN A 347 -16.06 12.97 -28.28
N ILE A 348 -16.09 13.10 -26.96
CA ILE A 348 -15.79 12.04 -26.00
C ILE A 348 -16.69 10.80 -26.19
N ASP A 349 -17.92 11.03 -26.70
CA ASP A 349 -18.92 10.01 -27.00
C ASP A 349 -18.97 9.61 -28.50
N ALA A 350 -18.10 10.16 -29.36
CA ALA A 350 -18.12 9.91 -30.80
C ALA A 350 -17.73 8.47 -31.20
N LEU A 351 -16.90 7.80 -30.39
CA LEU A 351 -16.51 6.40 -30.56
C LEU A 351 -17.25 5.49 -29.55
N GLY A 352 -18.57 5.63 -29.50
CA GLY A 352 -19.45 4.82 -28.66
C GLY A 352 -19.71 3.41 -29.20
N VAL A 353 -20.38 2.57 -28.41
CA VAL A 353 -20.83 1.21 -28.80
C VAL A 353 -21.51 1.18 -30.18
N ARG A 354 -22.39 2.14 -30.47
CA ARG A 354 -23.09 2.25 -31.77
C ARG A 354 -22.17 2.48 -32.98
N THR A 355 -20.92 2.87 -32.78
CA THR A 355 -19.94 2.99 -33.88
C THR A 355 -19.56 1.63 -34.46
N LEU A 356 -19.71 0.52 -33.70
CA LEU A 356 -19.59 -0.85 -34.24
C LEU A 356 -20.66 -1.16 -35.31
N LEU A 357 -21.85 -0.53 -35.24
CA LEU A 357 -22.91 -0.67 -36.26
C LEU A 357 -22.56 0.03 -37.59
N ARG A 358 -21.43 0.76 -37.68
CA ARG A 358 -20.89 1.25 -38.96
C ARG A 358 -20.16 0.15 -39.74
N VAL A 359 -19.70 -0.92 -39.09
CA VAL A 359 -19.07 -2.07 -39.74
C VAL A 359 -20.15 -2.89 -40.46
N PRO A 360 -20.12 -3.06 -41.80
CA PRO A 360 -21.21 -3.69 -42.54
C PRO A 360 -21.55 -5.11 -42.07
N PHE A 361 -20.52 -5.90 -41.70
CA PHE A 361 -20.67 -7.26 -41.17
C PHE A 361 -21.49 -7.29 -39.86
N LEU A 362 -21.06 -6.51 -38.86
CA LEU A 362 -21.72 -6.44 -37.54
C LEU A 362 -23.13 -5.83 -37.60
N ARG A 363 -23.37 -4.95 -38.59
CA ARG A 363 -24.69 -4.33 -38.84
C ARG A 363 -25.69 -5.31 -39.48
N ASN A 364 -25.21 -6.16 -40.38
CA ASN A 364 -26.06 -7.05 -41.17
C ASN A 364 -26.36 -8.37 -40.45
N TRP A 365 -25.50 -8.86 -39.54
CA TRP A 365 -25.78 -10.05 -38.74
C TRP A 365 -26.74 -9.72 -37.58
N SER A 366 -27.94 -10.30 -37.64
CA SER A 366 -29.05 -9.98 -36.73
C SER A 366 -28.76 -10.23 -35.25
N PHE A 367 -27.96 -11.25 -34.94
CA PHE A 367 -27.52 -11.58 -33.59
C PHE A 367 -26.58 -10.51 -33.02
N SER A 368 -25.50 -10.15 -33.74
CA SER A 368 -24.59 -9.09 -33.30
C SER A 368 -25.29 -7.75 -33.20
N ARG A 369 -26.18 -7.41 -34.12
CA ARG A 369 -26.98 -6.17 -34.02
C ARG A 369 -27.83 -6.15 -32.75
N ARG A 370 -28.52 -7.24 -32.42
CA ARG A 370 -29.34 -7.33 -31.19
C ARG A 370 -28.49 -7.23 -29.91
N ILE A 371 -27.27 -7.76 -29.92
CA ILE A 371 -26.29 -7.58 -28.83
C ILE A 371 -25.83 -6.13 -28.74
N ILE A 372 -25.40 -5.52 -29.85
CA ILE A 372 -24.85 -4.15 -29.88
C ILE A 372 -25.91 -3.11 -29.51
N ASP A 373 -27.16 -3.27 -29.96
CA ASP A 373 -28.27 -2.39 -29.56
C ASP A 373 -28.59 -2.53 -28.06
N TRP A 374 -28.63 -3.76 -27.50
CA TRP A 374 -28.77 -4.01 -26.05
C TRP A 374 -27.62 -3.42 -25.24
N PHE A 375 -26.37 -3.57 -25.71
CA PHE A 375 -25.19 -2.97 -25.09
C PHE A 375 -25.29 -1.44 -25.12
N ALA A 376 -25.72 -0.84 -26.23
CA ALA A 376 -25.84 0.60 -26.37
C ALA A 376 -26.89 1.19 -25.41
N GLU A 377 -28.06 0.57 -25.30
CA GLU A 377 -29.10 0.99 -24.34
C GLU A 377 -28.62 0.88 -22.88
N LYS A 378 -27.85 -0.17 -22.56
CA LYS A 378 -27.36 -0.45 -21.21
C LYS A 378 -26.17 0.42 -20.79
N THR A 379 -25.32 0.81 -21.75
CA THR A 379 -24.09 1.59 -21.48
C THR A 379 -24.24 3.10 -21.72
N GLN A 380 -24.83 3.51 -22.84
CA GLN A 380 -24.75 4.88 -23.36
C GLN A 380 -25.84 5.84 -22.88
N LYS A 381 -26.93 5.36 -22.25
CA LYS A 381 -27.92 6.27 -21.64
C LYS A 381 -27.35 6.93 -20.38
N THR A 382 -26.91 8.19 -20.50
CA THR A 382 -26.88 9.16 -19.40
C THR A 382 -28.30 9.37 -18.90
N LYS A 383 -28.69 8.62 -17.87
CA LYS A 383 -30.01 8.67 -17.27
C LYS A 383 -30.23 10.00 -16.53
N THR A 384 -31.44 10.51 -16.61
CA THR A 384 -31.85 11.71 -15.84
C THR A 384 -31.85 11.41 -14.34
N ARG A 385 -31.78 12.45 -13.47
CA ARG A 385 -31.82 12.25 -12.00
C ARG A 385 -33.05 11.45 -11.55
N GLU A 386 -34.19 11.66 -12.21
CA GLU A 386 -35.45 10.95 -11.92
C GLU A 386 -35.40 9.47 -12.34
N GLU A 387 -34.86 9.14 -13.52
CA GLU A 387 -34.63 7.75 -13.96
C GLU A 387 -33.62 7.01 -13.05
N VAL A 388 -32.63 7.73 -12.51
CA VAL A 388 -31.65 7.21 -11.55
C VAL A 388 -32.31 6.94 -10.19
N GLU A 389 -33.13 7.87 -9.70
CA GLU A 389 -33.86 7.75 -8.44
C GLU A 389 -34.89 6.60 -8.46
N GLN A 390 -35.62 6.43 -9.56
CA GLN A 390 -36.53 5.30 -9.76
C GLN A 390 -35.79 3.97 -10.07
N GLY A 391 -34.47 4.00 -10.20
CA GLY A 391 -33.62 2.86 -10.49
C GLY A 391 -33.44 1.88 -9.30
N PHE A 392 -32.60 0.87 -9.52
CA PHE A 392 -32.25 -0.14 -8.52
C PHE A 392 -31.71 0.49 -7.23
N TRP A 393 -30.75 1.42 -7.37
CA TRP A 393 -30.09 2.09 -6.25
C TRP A 393 -31.06 2.86 -5.35
N GLY A 394 -31.90 3.73 -5.90
CA GLY A 394 -32.90 4.46 -5.11
C GLY A 394 -33.92 3.53 -4.44
N LYS A 395 -34.33 2.44 -5.11
CA LYS A 395 -35.22 1.42 -4.52
C LYS A 395 -34.56 0.64 -3.38
N LEU A 396 -33.26 0.33 -3.49
CA LEU A 396 -32.49 -0.35 -2.44
C LEU A 396 -32.32 0.56 -1.21
N VAL A 397 -31.84 1.78 -1.41
CA VAL A 397 -31.63 2.78 -0.35
C VAL A 397 -32.95 3.11 0.36
N ASN A 398 -34.05 3.27 -0.38
CA ASN A 398 -35.39 3.46 0.20
C ASN A 398 -35.89 2.24 1.02
N ARG A 399 -35.41 1.01 0.74
CA ARG A 399 -35.73 -0.17 1.53
C ARG A 399 -34.90 -0.21 2.83
N VAL A 400 -33.62 0.14 2.75
CA VAL A 400 -32.72 0.25 3.92
C VAL A 400 -33.21 1.35 4.88
N MET A 401 -33.48 2.56 4.37
CA MET A 401 -33.98 3.68 5.17
C MET A 401 -35.35 3.45 5.81
N LYS A 402 -36.14 2.46 5.34
CA LYS A 402 -37.41 2.05 5.96
C LYS A 402 -37.25 1.11 7.17
N ARG A 403 -36.11 0.42 7.30
CA ARG A 403 -35.80 -0.49 8.42
C ARG A 403 -34.31 -0.46 8.76
N PRO A 404 -33.73 0.69 9.15
CA PRO A 404 -32.28 0.86 9.25
C PRO A 404 -31.62 -0.13 10.22
N ILE A 405 -32.21 -0.36 11.41
CA ILE A 405 -31.69 -1.30 12.42
C ILE A 405 -31.63 -2.73 11.88
N ALA A 406 -32.60 -3.15 11.06
CA ALA A 406 -32.68 -4.50 10.51
C ALA A 406 -31.58 -4.81 9.46
N PHE A 407 -30.86 -3.80 8.98
CA PHE A 407 -29.65 -3.97 8.17
C PHE A 407 -28.40 -3.68 9.00
N ALA A 408 -28.38 -2.57 9.76
CA ALA A 408 -27.21 -2.14 10.50
C ALA A 408 -26.78 -3.14 11.59
N ALA A 409 -27.71 -3.65 12.41
CA ALA A 409 -27.33 -4.53 13.52
C ALA A 409 -26.76 -5.89 13.04
N PRO A 410 -27.37 -6.62 12.09
CA PRO A 410 -26.76 -7.84 11.55
C PRO A 410 -25.41 -7.60 10.88
N ILE A 411 -25.25 -6.50 10.14
CA ILE A 411 -23.97 -6.15 9.50
C ILE A 411 -22.88 -5.89 10.54
N ILE A 412 -23.16 -5.08 11.57
CA ILE A 412 -22.20 -4.80 12.64
C ILE A 412 -21.83 -6.08 13.39
N ILE A 413 -22.78 -6.96 13.69
CA ILE A 413 -22.51 -8.25 14.34
C ILE A 413 -21.60 -9.11 13.46
N VAL A 414 -21.90 -9.28 12.16
CA VAL A 414 -21.06 -10.06 11.25
C VAL A 414 -19.67 -9.46 11.12
N MET A 415 -19.55 -8.14 10.98
CA MET A 415 -18.25 -7.47 10.90
C MET A 415 -17.42 -7.61 12.19
N ILE A 416 -18.06 -7.60 13.37
CA ILE A 416 -17.39 -7.87 14.65
C ILE A 416 -16.97 -9.35 14.75
N LEU A 417 -17.78 -10.30 14.27
CA LEU A 417 -17.36 -11.71 14.21
C LEU A 417 -16.14 -11.91 13.29
N LEU A 418 -16.05 -11.17 12.18
CA LEU A 418 -14.89 -11.15 11.29
C LEU A 418 -13.64 -10.47 11.90
N ILE A 419 -13.77 -9.74 13.03
CA ILE A 419 -12.61 -9.20 13.78
C ILE A 419 -11.99 -10.28 14.68
N ILE A 420 -12.75 -11.29 15.14
CA ILE A 420 -12.28 -12.25 16.16
C ILE A 420 -10.96 -12.96 15.79
N PRO A 421 -10.72 -13.43 14.54
CA PRO A 421 -9.46 -14.09 14.19
C PRO A 421 -8.23 -13.17 14.31
N LEU A 422 -8.41 -11.84 14.32
CA LEU A 422 -7.29 -10.90 14.54
C LEU A 422 -6.59 -11.10 15.89
N GLY A 423 -7.26 -11.73 16.87
CA GLY A 423 -6.65 -12.13 18.15
C GLY A 423 -5.67 -13.31 18.05
N GLN A 424 -5.56 -13.98 16.89
CA GLN A 424 -4.62 -15.08 16.62
C GLN A 424 -3.43 -14.64 15.74
N LEU A 425 -3.29 -13.32 15.52
CA LEU A 425 -2.22 -12.71 14.73
C LEU A 425 -0.83 -13.04 15.31
N SER A 426 -0.06 -13.83 14.57
CA SER A 426 1.36 -14.10 14.84
C SER A 426 2.27 -13.35 13.85
N LEU A 427 3.50 -13.04 14.26
CA LEU A 427 4.46 -12.25 13.50
C LEU A 427 5.84 -12.93 13.39
N GLY A 428 6.58 -12.63 12.33
CA GLY A 428 7.93 -13.14 12.12
C GLY A 428 8.67 -12.41 10.98
N GLY A 429 9.92 -12.79 10.73
CA GLY A 429 10.71 -12.30 9.60
C GLY A 429 10.40 -13.00 8.26
N ILE A 430 11.30 -12.79 7.30
CA ILE A 430 11.26 -13.40 5.97
C ILE A 430 11.88 -14.81 6.04
N SER A 431 11.28 -15.76 5.34
CA SER A 431 11.80 -17.12 5.20
C SER A 431 11.51 -17.67 3.80
N GLU A 432 12.09 -18.82 3.47
CA GLU A 432 11.81 -19.57 2.24
C GLU A 432 10.31 -19.80 1.97
N LYS A 433 9.50 -19.89 3.03
CA LYS A 433 8.03 -20.07 2.97
C LYS A 433 7.27 -18.87 2.40
N TYR A 434 7.94 -17.74 2.16
CA TYR A 434 7.36 -16.59 1.48
C TYR A 434 7.14 -16.85 -0.02
N LEU A 435 7.80 -17.88 -0.57
CA LEU A 435 7.59 -18.44 -1.90
C LEU A 435 6.60 -19.63 -1.87
N PRO A 436 5.99 -20.01 -3.01
CA PRO A 436 5.10 -21.17 -3.09
C PRO A 436 5.80 -22.50 -2.75
N PRO A 437 5.10 -23.50 -2.20
CA PRO A 437 5.68 -24.81 -1.83
C PRO A 437 6.19 -25.65 -3.01
N ASP A 438 5.78 -25.35 -4.24
CA ASP A 438 6.25 -25.94 -5.49
C ASP A 438 7.43 -25.16 -6.14
N ASN A 439 7.92 -24.09 -5.50
CA ASN A 439 9.07 -23.33 -5.99
C ASN A 439 10.39 -24.09 -5.81
N ASN A 440 11.19 -24.18 -6.88
CA ASN A 440 12.45 -24.94 -6.91
C ASN A 440 13.49 -24.44 -5.89
N VAL A 441 13.66 -23.13 -5.73
CA VAL A 441 14.66 -22.53 -4.82
C VAL A 441 14.26 -22.77 -3.36
N ARG A 442 12.95 -22.67 -3.07
CA ARG A 442 12.40 -23.05 -1.76
C ARG A 442 12.60 -24.54 -1.48
N GLN A 443 12.32 -25.42 -2.44
CA GLN A 443 12.53 -26.87 -2.26
C GLN A 443 14.00 -27.22 -2.07
N ALA A 444 14.92 -26.56 -2.77
CA ALA A 444 16.36 -26.70 -2.53
C ALA A 444 16.73 -26.31 -1.09
N GLN A 445 16.17 -25.22 -0.54
CA GLN A 445 16.39 -24.82 0.86
C GLN A 445 15.80 -25.83 1.85
N GLU A 446 14.55 -26.25 1.67
CA GLU A 446 13.89 -27.23 2.56
C GLU A 446 14.60 -28.61 2.50
N GLN A 447 15.15 -29.01 1.34
CA GLN A 447 15.95 -30.22 1.17
C GLN A 447 17.38 -30.08 1.74
N PHE A 448 17.99 -28.89 1.71
CA PHE A 448 19.24 -28.61 2.42
C PHE A 448 19.06 -28.75 3.92
N ASP A 449 18.08 -28.06 4.50
CA ASP A 449 17.83 -28.05 5.95
C ASP A 449 17.44 -29.43 6.50
N LYS A 450 16.88 -30.29 5.64
CA LYS A 450 16.52 -31.69 5.94
C LYS A 450 17.69 -32.67 5.81
N THR A 451 18.55 -32.52 4.79
CA THR A 451 19.69 -33.43 4.53
C THR A 451 20.92 -33.06 5.35
N PHE A 452 21.12 -31.77 5.64
CA PHE A 452 22.25 -31.20 6.37
C PHE A 452 21.78 -30.42 7.61
N PRO A 453 21.05 -31.06 8.55
CA PRO A 453 20.48 -30.39 9.72
C PRO A 453 21.58 -29.79 10.61
N GLY A 454 21.34 -28.59 11.11
CA GLY A 454 22.26 -27.87 12.01
C GLY A 454 23.33 -27.01 11.33
N PHE A 455 23.43 -27.00 10.00
CA PHE A 455 24.27 -26.01 9.29
C PHE A 455 23.58 -24.64 9.18
N ARG A 456 22.28 -24.61 8.84
CA ARG A 456 21.47 -23.40 8.96
C ARG A 456 21.23 -23.13 10.46
N THR A 457 21.82 -22.05 10.97
CA THR A 457 21.61 -21.58 12.34
C THR A 457 21.28 -20.09 12.33
N GLU A 458 20.41 -19.68 13.23
CA GLU A 458 20.09 -18.27 13.49
C GLU A 458 20.35 -17.98 14.97
N PRO A 459 21.62 -17.94 15.39
CA PRO A 459 21.98 -17.78 16.79
C PRO A 459 21.64 -16.38 17.30
N LEU A 460 21.35 -16.28 18.60
CA LEU A 460 21.46 -15.02 19.31
C LEU A 460 22.94 -14.76 19.60
N THR A 461 23.37 -13.51 19.41
CA THR A 461 24.75 -13.07 19.65
C THR A 461 24.79 -12.13 20.85
N ILE A 462 25.74 -12.33 21.75
CA ILE A 462 26.09 -11.40 22.83
C ILE A 462 27.40 -10.71 22.41
N VAL A 463 27.29 -9.44 22.04
CA VAL A 463 28.43 -8.57 21.72
C VAL A 463 28.83 -7.82 22.99
N MET A 464 30.09 -7.95 23.38
CA MET A 464 30.71 -7.24 24.51
C MET A 464 31.69 -6.22 23.95
N GLU A 465 31.54 -4.97 24.35
CA GLU A 465 32.32 -3.82 23.86
C GLU A 465 32.97 -3.13 25.07
N ASN A 466 34.26 -2.86 25.03
CA ASN A 466 34.97 -2.21 26.14
C ASN A 466 34.94 -0.68 25.99
N ASP A 467 34.34 0.01 26.96
CA ASP A 467 34.07 1.46 26.89
C ASP A 467 35.36 2.31 26.85
N ASP A 468 36.47 1.80 27.41
CA ASP A 468 37.81 2.43 27.42
C ASP A 468 38.69 1.96 26.23
N GLY A 469 38.14 1.21 25.28
CA GLY A 469 38.86 0.64 24.13
C GLY A 469 39.96 -0.36 24.51
N GLN A 470 39.93 -0.91 25.74
CA GLN A 470 40.87 -1.93 26.21
C GLN A 470 40.41 -3.33 25.78
N PRO A 471 41.29 -4.35 25.75
CA PRO A 471 40.88 -5.72 25.48
C PRO A 471 39.79 -6.21 26.43
N VAL A 472 38.76 -6.88 25.90
CA VAL A 472 37.81 -7.64 26.74
C VAL A 472 38.56 -8.83 27.33
N THR A 473 38.52 -9.00 28.65
CA THR A 473 39.32 -10.05 29.33
C THR A 473 38.59 -11.38 29.42
N ASP A 474 39.34 -12.48 29.39
CA ASP A 474 38.83 -13.85 29.59
C ASP A 474 37.92 -13.99 30.83
N ALA A 475 38.21 -13.23 31.90
CA ALA A 475 37.42 -13.20 33.12
C ALA A 475 36.02 -12.56 32.90
N GLN A 476 35.95 -11.46 32.16
CA GLN A 476 34.67 -10.82 31.79
C GLN A 476 33.87 -11.70 30.82
N ILE A 477 34.54 -12.31 29.84
CA ILE A 477 33.92 -13.26 28.88
C ILE A 477 33.36 -14.47 29.63
N ALA A 478 34.13 -15.06 30.56
CA ALA A 478 33.68 -16.16 31.38
C ALA A 478 32.54 -15.76 32.33
N GLU A 479 32.54 -14.54 32.90
CA GLU A 479 31.45 -14.03 33.72
C GLU A 479 30.14 -13.94 32.91
N VAL A 480 30.18 -13.36 31.71
CA VAL A 480 29.01 -13.24 30.83
C VAL A 480 28.54 -14.60 30.34
N ARG A 481 29.46 -15.49 29.89
CA ARG A 481 29.11 -16.87 29.52
C ARG A 481 28.45 -17.62 30.67
N ASN A 482 28.98 -17.50 31.90
CA ASN A 482 28.42 -18.16 33.09
C ASN A 482 27.02 -17.64 33.46
N LYS A 483 26.69 -16.38 33.17
CA LYS A 483 25.33 -15.85 33.32
C LYS A 483 24.41 -16.34 32.18
N ALA A 484 24.88 -16.31 30.93
CA ALA A 484 24.11 -16.75 29.76
C ALA A 484 23.81 -18.27 29.76
N MET A 485 24.66 -19.10 30.37
CA MET A 485 24.41 -20.54 30.58
C MET A 485 23.36 -20.84 31.68
N GLN A 486 22.94 -19.84 32.48
CA GLN A 486 21.86 -20.04 33.46
C GLN A 486 20.46 -19.88 32.85
N ILE A 487 20.37 -19.42 31.59
CA ILE A 487 19.12 -19.24 30.86
C ILE A 487 18.80 -20.52 30.07
N PRO A 488 17.67 -21.21 30.32
CA PRO A 488 17.27 -22.41 29.58
C PRO A 488 16.66 -22.08 28.21
N GLY A 489 16.63 -23.05 27.29
CA GLY A 489 16.08 -22.88 25.93
C GLY A 489 17.11 -22.56 24.85
N PHE A 490 18.41 -22.60 25.20
CA PHE A 490 19.51 -22.54 24.25
C PHE A 490 20.07 -23.94 23.98
N ILE A 491 20.48 -24.20 22.74
CA ILE A 491 21.02 -25.50 22.31
C ILE A 491 22.27 -25.84 23.13
N ASP A 492 22.33 -27.06 23.65
CA ASP A 492 23.46 -27.64 24.38
C ASP A 492 24.15 -28.75 23.53
N PRO A 493 25.25 -28.44 22.81
CA PRO A 493 25.84 -29.38 21.86
C PRO A 493 26.49 -30.60 22.54
N ASN A 494 25.77 -31.73 22.52
CA ASN A 494 26.13 -33.02 23.13
C ASN A 494 26.04 -33.07 24.67
N ASN A 495 25.16 -32.26 25.27
CA ASN A 495 24.99 -32.17 26.74
C ASN A 495 26.30 -31.82 27.47
N ASP A 496 26.99 -30.81 26.95
CA ASP A 496 28.24 -30.28 27.45
C ASP A 496 28.17 -28.73 27.46
N PRO A 497 27.74 -28.13 28.58
CA PRO A 497 27.61 -26.67 28.70
C PRO A 497 28.88 -25.90 28.37
N SER A 498 30.09 -26.50 28.45
CA SER A 498 31.32 -25.83 28.03
C SER A 498 31.38 -25.50 26.53
N LYS A 499 30.57 -26.20 25.72
CA LYS A 499 30.37 -25.97 24.29
C LYS A 499 29.25 -25.00 23.95
N MET A 500 28.42 -24.57 24.91
CA MET A 500 27.48 -23.47 24.70
C MET A 500 28.22 -22.15 24.53
N TRP A 501 27.57 -21.15 23.90
CA TRP A 501 28.05 -19.77 23.84
C TRP A 501 29.51 -19.60 23.37
N GLN A 502 29.87 -20.28 22.27
CA GLN A 502 31.21 -20.17 21.67
C GLN A 502 31.45 -18.78 21.07
N GLU A 503 32.73 -18.42 20.92
CA GLU A 503 33.12 -17.20 20.21
C GLU A 503 32.70 -17.29 18.72
N ARG A 504 32.26 -16.17 18.14
CA ARG A 504 32.02 -16.05 16.69
C ARG A 504 33.36 -16.31 15.96
N PRO A 505 33.42 -17.13 14.90
CA PRO A 505 34.67 -17.33 14.17
C PRO A 505 35.12 -16.02 13.48
N PHE A 506 36.42 -15.73 13.53
CA PHE A 506 37.01 -14.64 12.74
C PHE A 506 37.06 -15.00 11.26
N LEU A 507 36.45 -14.16 10.42
CA LEU A 507 36.39 -14.29 8.98
C LEU A 507 37.36 -13.31 8.29
N ASP A 508 37.42 -13.36 6.96
CA ASP A 508 38.27 -12.43 6.19
C ASP A 508 37.68 -11.02 6.19
N GLY A 509 38.56 -10.01 6.19
CA GLY A 509 38.18 -8.60 6.37
C GLY A 509 37.90 -8.18 7.81
N ALA A 510 37.85 -9.12 8.77
CA ALA A 510 37.73 -8.84 10.20
C ALA A 510 38.81 -7.87 10.70
N SER A 511 38.42 -6.82 11.43
CA SER A 511 39.39 -5.90 12.05
C SER A 511 40.13 -6.52 13.24
N LYS A 512 39.56 -7.56 13.87
CA LYS A 512 40.10 -8.27 15.04
C LYS A 512 40.42 -7.33 16.20
N ASP A 513 39.51 -6.37 16.41
CA ASP A 513 39.61 -5.37 17.46
C ASP A 513 39.43 -6.04 18.83
N PRO A 514 40.46 -6.08 19.70
CA PRO A 514 40.37 -6.81 20.97
C PRO A 514 39.41 -6.15 21.96
N SER A 515 38.99 -4.90 21.73
CA SER A 515 37.97 -4.24 22.55
C SER A 515 36.55 -4.73 22.27
N VAL A 516 36.37 -5.63 21.29
CA VAL A 516 35.08 -6.26 20.97
C VAL A 516 35.24 -7.78 21.05
N HIS A 517 34.37 -8.45 21.82
CA HIS A 517 34.29 -9.91 21.85
C HIS A 517 32.85 -10.37 21.67
N VAL A 518 32.63 -11.42 20.87
CA VAL A 518 31.28 -11.88 20.49
C VAL A 518 31.14 -13.36 20.77
N ILE A 519 30.18 -13.72 21.63
CA ILE A 519 29.77 -15.11 21.86
C ILE A 519 28.35 -15.35 21.34
N GLN A 520 28.07 -16.56 20.85
CA GLN A 520 26.80 -16.86 20.16
C GLN A 520 26.27 -18.27 20.48
N ASN A 521 24.95 -18.42 20.52
CA ASN A 521 24.30 -19.74 20.61
C ASN A 521 22.90 -19.76 19.97
N GLY A 522 22.49 -20.92 19.46
CA GLY A 522 21.16 -21.15 18.91
C GLY A 522 20.08 -21.36 19.99
N LEU A 523 18.85 -20.99 19.68
CA LEU A 523 17.67 -21.33 20.48
C LEU A 523 17.18 -22.75 20.12
N GLU A 524 16.67 -23.49 21.11
CA GLU A 524 16.00 -24.77 20.87
C GLU A 524 14.64 -24.57 20.17
N ASN A 525 14.00 -23.42 20.41
CA ASN A 525 12.70 -23.05 19.86
C ASN A 525 12.69 -21.55 19.51
N ARG A 526 12.43 -21.20 18.24
CA ARG A 526 12.40 -19.80 17.78
C ARG A 526 11.31 -18.97 18.47
N ASN A 527 10.20 -19.59 18.88
CA ASN A 527 9.06 -18.87 19.44
C ASN A 527 9.40 -18.20 20.79
N ASP A 528 10.38 -18.75 21.52
CA ASP A 528 10.79 -18.25 22.83
C ASP A 528 11.75 -17.04 22.71
N ALA A 529 12.16 -16.67 21.49
CA ALA A 529 13.18 -15.64 21.24
C ALA A 529 12.91 -14.32 21.96
N ALA A 530 11.66 -13.83 21.98
CA ALA A 530 11.32 -12.57 22.65
C ALA A 530 11.66 -12.61 24.16
N GLU A 531 11.30 -13.70 24.84
CA GLU A 531 11.61 -13.93 26.26
C GLU A 531 13.13 -14.06 26.47
N LYS A 532 13.80 -14.87 25.66
CA LYS A 532 15.24 -15.13 25.81
C LYS A 532 16.10 -13.90 25.47
N ILE A 533 15.65 -13.03 24.58
CA ILE A 533 16.29 -11.73 24.32
C ILE A 533 16.13 -10.80 25.53
N GLU A 534 14.96 -10.77 26.18
CA GLU A 534 14.76 -9.96 27.39
C GLU A 534 15.60 -10.49 28.57
N GLU A 535 15.66 -11.80 28.79
CA GLU A 535 16.51 -12.42 29.81
C GLU A 535 18.02 -12.18 29.56
N LEU A 536 18.48 -12.26 28.30
CA LEU A 536 19.85 -11.88 27.93
C LEU A 536 20.14 -10.38 28.15
N ARG A 537 19.16 -9.50 27.86
CA ARG A 537 19.27 -8.05 28.11
C ARG A 537 19.23 -7.70 29.61
N ALA A 538 18.64 -8.56 30.43
CA ALA A 538 18.63 -8.42 31.88
C ALA A 538 19.94 -8.87 32.56
N ILE A 539 20.88 -9.48 31.83
CA ILE A 539 22.22 -9.83 32.35
C ILE A 539 22.96 -8.52 32.72
N PRO A 540 23.35 -8.31 33.99
CA PRO A 540 24.12 -7.12 34.36
C PRO A 540 25.52 -7.20 33.76
N PRO A 541 25.96 -6.22 32.97
CA PRO A 541 27.25 -6.27 32.29
C PRO A 541 28.42 -6.14 33.26
N PRO A 542 29.61 -6.70 32.94
CA PRO A 542 30.83 -6.47 33.70
C PRO A 542 31.23 -4.98 33.72
N HIS A 543 32.00 -4.57 34.73
CA HIS A 543 32.50 -3.19 34.81
C HIS A 543 33.39 -2.85 33.59
N GLY A 544 33.12 -1.69 32.97
CA GLY A 544 33.83 -1.19 31.78
C GLY A 544 33.42 -1.86 30.46
N ILE A 545 32.37 -2.68 30.47
CA ILE A 545 31.85 -3.36 29.28
C ILE A 545 30.41 -2.90 29.02
N SER A 546 30.12 -2.44 27.80
CA SER A 546 28.78 -2.36 27.25
C SER A 546 28.40 -3.68 26.55
N MET A 547 27.11 -4.04 26.59
CA MET A 547 26.60 -5.29 26.02
C MET A 547 25.46 -5.03 25.03
N SER A 548 25.56 -5.64 23.85
CA SER A 548 24.59 -5.53 22.76
C SER A 548 24.10 -6.94 22.34
N ILE A 549 22.78 -7.20 22.39
CA ILE A 549 22.18 -8.48 21.98
C ILE A 549 21.69 -8.40 20.53
N GLY A 550 22.18 -9.32 19.68
CA GLY A 550 21.95 -9.35 18.23
C GLY A 550 21.66 -10.75 17.68
N GLY A 551 21.82 -10.91 16.36
CA GLY A 551 21.39 -12.08 15.59
C GLY A 551 19.98 -11.91 15.01
N THR A 552 19.63 -12.72 14.01
CA THR A 552 18.37 -12.60 13.24
C THR A 552 17.11 -12.55 14.10
N PRO A 553 16.94 -13.40 15.15
CA PRO A 553 15.76 -13.33 16.01
C PRO A 553 15.68 -12.01 16.79
N ALA A 554 16.81 -11.39 17.15
CA ALA A 554 16.83 -10.09 17.83
C ALA A 554 16.49 -8.93 16.87
N LEU A 555 16.99 -8.98 15.63
CA LEU A 555 16.63 -8.04 14.58
C LEU A 555 15.12 -8.06 14.27
N GLU A 556 14.52 -9.26 14.23
CA GLU A 556 13.07 -9.43 14.08
C GLU A 556 12.29 -8.88 15.27
N GLN A 557 12.63 -9.27 16.50
CA GLN A 557 11.87 -8.87 17.69
C GLN A 557 12.00 -7.37 18.01
N ASP A 558 13.15 -6.74 17.76
CA ASP A 558 13.28 -5.27 17.86
C ASP A 558 12.45 -4.54 16.80
N SER A 559 12.34 -5.10 15.59
CA SER A 559 11.47 -4.55 14.54
C SER A 559 9.98 -4.68 14.89
N ILE A 560 9.58 -5.81 15.47
CA ILE A 560 8.22 -6.04 15.99
C ILE A 560 7.92 -5.07 17.15
N HIS A 561 8.85 -4.92 18.11
CA HIS A 561 8.68 -4.05 19.27
C HIS A 561 8.60 -2.56 18.89
N SER A 562 9.52 -2.08 18.05
CA SER A 562 9.52 -0.68 17.58
C SER A 562 8.25 -0.33 16.80
N LEU A 563 7.67 -1.29 16.06
CA LEU A 563 6.38 -1.12 15.42
C LEU A 563 5.24 -1.02 16.44
N PHE A 564 5.16 -1.93 17.42
CA PHE A 564 4.07 -1.88 18.40
C PHE A 564 4.14 -0.69 19.37
N ASP A 565 5.33 -0.20 19.74
CA ASP A 565 5.49 1.04 20.52
C ASP A 565 4.97 2.27 19.75
N LYS A 566 5.25 2.36 18.44
CA LYS A 566 4.83 3.49 17.61
C LYS A 566 3.39 3.35 17.08
N LEU A 567 2.81 2.15 17.03
CA LEU A 567 1.49 1.89 16.46
C LEU A 567 0.35 2.69 17.11
N PRO A 568 0.24 2.84 18.45
CA PRO A 568 -0.79 3.67 19.07
C PRO A 568 -0.69 5.15 18.65
N MET A 569 0.53 5.68 18.51
CA MET A 569 0.76 7.05 18.04
C MET A 569 0.42 7.21 16.56
N MET A 570 0.80 6.23 15.72
CA MET A 570 0.44 6.16 14.31
C MET A 570 -1.09 6.18 14.12
N VAL A 571 -1.81 5.31 14.83
CA VAL A 571 -3.29 5.24 14.79
C VAL A 571 -3.93 6.52 15.33
N ALA A 572 -3.39 7.13 16.39
CA ALA A 572 -3.90 8.40 16.92
C ALA A 572 -3.75 9.55 15.91
N VAL A 573 -2.57 9.68 15.27
CA VAL A 573 -2.34 10.71 14.24
C VAL A 573 -3.20 10.45 13.00
N LEU A 574 -3.32 9.19 12.56
CA LEU A 574 -4.15 8.76 11.44
C LEU A 574 -5.62 9.16 11.65
N ILE A 575 -6.23 8.75 12.76
CA ILE A 575 -7.63 9.05 13.08
C ILE A 575 -7.85 10.56 13.22
N VAL A 576 -6.98 11.27 13.95
CA VAL A 576 -7.15 12.71 14.20
C VAL A 576 -7.01 13.52 12.91
N THR A 577 -6.02 13.24 12.07
CA THR A 577 -5.79 13.98 10.82
C THR A 577 -6.90 13.74 9.80
N THR A 578 -7.33 12.49 9.56
CA THR A 578 -8.44 12.24 8.62
C THR A 578 -9.77 12.78 9.15
N THR A 579 -10.01 12.73 10.46
CA THR A 579 -11.21 13.33 11.09
C THR A 579 -11.25 14.85 10.88
N ILE A 580 -10.11 15.54 11.03
CA ILE A 580 -10.00 16.99 10.78
C ILE A 580 -10.22 17.33 9.29
N LEU A 581 -9.63 16.55 8.38
CA LEU A 581 -9.79 16.75 6.94
C LEU A 581 -11.24 16.49 6.47
N MET A 582 -11.89 15.43 6.96
CA MET A 582 -13.30 15.15 6.72
C MET A 582 -14.21 16.25 7.30
N PHE A 583 -13.89 16.78 8.48
CA PHE A 583 -14.61 17.93 9.05
C PHE A 583 -14.54 19.14 8.12
N LEU A 584 -13.36 19.46 7.57
CA LEU A 584 -13.16 20.54 6.60
C LEU A 584 -13.84 20.28 5.25
N ALA A 585 -13.99 19.02 4.85
CA ALA A 585 -14.68 18.62 3.62
C ALA A 585 -16.22 18.70 3.74
N PHE A 586 -16.80 18.24 4.86
CA PHE A 586 -18.26 18.08 5.02
C PHE A 586 -18.94 19.19 5.84
N GLY A 587 -18.20 20.01 6.60
CA GLY A 587 -18.79 21.01 7.50
C GLY A 587 -19.66 20.42 8.61
N SER A 588 -19.38 19.18 9.01
CA SER A 588 -20.07 18.41 10.06
C SER A 588 -19.04 17.80 11.01
N VAL A 589 -19.38 17.68 12.29
CA VAL A 589 -18.59 16.93 13.29
C VAL A 589 -19.06 15.47 13.38
N VAL A 590 -20.33 15.20 13.08
CA VAL A 590 -20.94 13.87 13.20
C VAL A 590 -20.53 12.94 12.05
N LEU A 591 -20.43 13.46 10.82
CA LEU A 591 -20.04 12.65 9.66
C LEU A 591 -18.60 12.12 9.75
N PRO A 592 -17.57 12.92 10.10
CA PRO A 592 -16.21 12.41 10.31
C PRO A 592 -16.11 11.31 11.37
N ILE A 593 -16.82 11.45 12.51
CA ILE A 593 -16.84 10.44 13.57
C ILE A 593 -17.52 9.16 13.08
N LYS A 594 -18.65 9.29 12.37
CA LYS A 594 -19.35 8.14 11.75
C LYS A 594 -18.48 7.46 10.68
N ALA A 595 -17.66 8.20 9.95
CA ALA A 595 -16.74 7.66 8.95
C ALA A 595 -15.59 6.89 9.62
N ALA A 596 -14.90 7.51 10.59
CA ALA A 596 -13.82 6.87 11.33
C ALA A 596 -14.24 5.54 12.00
N VAL A 597 -15.46 5.47 12.56
CA VAL A 597 -16.02 4.22 13.10
C VAL A 597 -16.28 3.16 12.02
N MET A 598 -16.71 3.55 10.82
CA MET A 598 -16.91 2.61 9.72
C MET A 598 -15.58 2.15 9.10
N SER A 599 -14.61 3.04 8.89
CA SER A 599 -13.27 2.65 8.43
C SER A 599 -12.55 1.77 9.45
N ALA A 600 -12.70 2.01 10.76
CA ALA A 600 -12.19 1.13 11.82
C ALA A 600 -12.82 -0.27 11.77
N LEU A 601 -14.15 -0.35 11.59
CA LEU A 601 -14.86 -1.62 11.44
C LEU A 601 -14.43 -2.38 10.17
N THR A 602 -14.24 -1.66 9.05
CA THR A 602 -13.76 -2.22 7.77
C THR A 602 -12.35 -2.77 7.87
N LEU A 603 -11.44 -1.98 8.44
CA LEU A 603 -10.05 -2.35 8.69
C LEU A 603 -9.96 -3.57 9.59
N GLY A 604 -10.67 -3.57 10.73
CA GLY A 604 -10.69 -4.69 11.65
C GLY A 604 -11.21 -5.98 11.00
N SER A 605 -12.37 -5.94 10.32
CA SER A 605 -12.90 -7.12 9.64
C SER A 605 -11.99 -7.60 8.51
N THR A 606 -11.32 -6.69 7.80
CA THR A 606 -10.38 -7.06 6.74
C THR A 606 -9.14 -7.73 7.32
N MET A 607 -8.52 -7.14 8.35
CA MET A 607 -7.37 -7.73 9.02
C MET A 607 -7.69 -9.09 9.65
N GLY A 608 -8.86 -9.26 10.27
CA GLY A 608 -9.28 -10.55 10.81
C GLY A 608 -9.51 -11.62 9.73
N VAL A 609 -10.13 -11.27 8.59
CA VAL A 609 -10.21 -12.20 7.44
C VAL A 609 -8.81 -12.52 6.88
N LEU A 610 -7.91 -11.55 6.82
CA LEU A 610 -6.53 -11.80 6.40
C LEU A 610 -5.76 -12.72 7.36
N THR A 611 -5.91 -12.56 8.68
CA THR A 611 -5.33 -13.50 9.65
C THR A 611 -5.90 -14.90 9.44
N TRP A 612 -7.23 -15.02 9.28
CA TRP A 612 -7.91 -16.29 9.01
C TRP A 612 -7.45 -16.99 7.72
N MET A 613 -7.07 -16.21 6.69
CA MET A 613 -6.51 -16.75 5.45
C MET A 613 -5.02 -17.08 5.56
N PHE A 614 -4.18 -16.15 6.02
CA PHE A 614 -2.71 -16.24 5.90
C PHE A 614 -2.00 -16.81 7.13
N VAL A 615 -2.63 -16.75 8.32
CA VAL A 615 -2.12 -17.39 9.55
C VAL A 615 -2.84 -18.71 9.78
N ASP A 616 -4.17 -18.72 9.85
CA ASP A 616 -4.95 -19.97 10.08
C ASP A 616 -5.01 -20.86 8.81
N GLY A 617 -4.62 -20.33 7.64
CA GLY A 617 -4.41 -21.09 6.40
C GLY A 617 -5.62 -21.29 5.49
N HIS A 618 -6.76 -20.63 5.74
CA HIS A 618 -7.97 -20.85 4.95
C HIS A 618 -7.86 -20.32 3.52
N GLY A 619 -7.62 -21.24 2.57
CA GLY A 619 -7.42 -20.92 1.15
C GLY A 619 -5.98 -21.12 0.64
N ALA A 620 -5.05 -21.54 1.51
CA ALA A 620 -3.64 -21.78 1.19
C ALA A 620 -3.43 -22.71 -0.02
N ASP A 621 -4.06 -23.88 -0.01
CA ASP A 621 -3.94 -24.88 -1.10
C ASP A 621 -4.52 -24.37 -2.44
N LEU A 622 -5.55 -23.52 -2.39
CA LEU A 622 -6.22 -22.99 -3.59
C LEU A 622 -5.44 -21.84 -4.23
N MET A 623 -4.77 -21.02 -3.42
CA MET A 623 -4.00 -19.85 -3.86
C MET A 623 -2.49 -20.08 -3.88
N ASN A 624 -2.05 -21.32 -3.61
CA ASN A 624 -0.66 -21.75 -3.57
C ASN A 624 0.24 -20.82 -2.72
N TYR A 625 0.06 -20.87 -1.40
CA TYR A 625 0.95 -20.23 -0.42
C TYR A 625 1.02 -21.06 0.86
N THR A 626 2.05 -20.85 1.70
CA THR A 626 2.15 -21.50 3.01
C THR A 626 1.61 -20.59 4.13
N PRO A 627 0.73 -21.08 5.02
CA PRO A 627 0.28 -20.32 6.20
C PRO A 627 1.46 -20.07 7.15
N GLN A 628 1.63 -18.82 7.61
CA GLN A 628 2.79 -18.43 8.42
C GLN A 628 2.58 -17.13 9.18
N PRO A 629 3.39 -16.85 10.22
CA PRO A 629 3.43 -15.54 10.89
C PRO A 629 3.72 -14.40 9.91
N LEU A 630 3.05 -13.26 10.10
CA LEU A 630 3.11 -12.14 9.16
C LEU A 630 4.28 -11.19 9.44
N MET A 631 4.87 -10.63 8.39
CA MET A 631 5.89 -9.58 8.53
C MET A 631 5.28 -8.32 9.17
N ALA A 632 5.77 -7.94 10.36
CA ALA A 632 5.19 -6.87 11.16
C ALA A 632 5.03 -5.51 10.43
N PRO A 633 6.02 -5.00 9.67
CA PRO A 633 5.86 -3.81 8.82
C PRO A 633 4.64 -3.83 7.88
N MET A 634 4.21 -4.99 7.38
CA MET A 634 3.04 -5.10 6.49
C MET A 634 1.75 -4.61 7.17
N ILE A 635 1.62 -4.77 8.49
CA ILE A 635 0.45 -4.34 9.25
C ILE A 635 0.32 -2.81 9.25
N GLY A 636 1.42 -2.09 9.52
CA GLY A 636 1.43 -0.64 9.47
C GLY A 636 0.97 -0.13 8.11
N MET A 637 1.55 -0.69 7.03
CA MET A 637 1.17 -0.38 5.65
C MET A 637 -0.31 -0.67 5.37
N ILE A 638 -0.82 -1.86 5.69
CA ILE A 638 -2.21 -2.25 5.45
C ILE A 638 -3.19 -1.34 6.20
N ILE A 639 -2.88 -0.97 7.44
CA ILE A 639 -3.68 -0.01 8.23
C ILE A 639 -3.77 1.33 7.50
N ALA A 640 -2.64 1.89 7.07
CA ALA A 640 -2.60 3.18 6.35
C ALA A 640 -3.34 3.14 5.00
N ILE A 641 -3.13 2.09 4.21
CA ILE A 641 -3.71 1.94 2.87
C ILE A 641 -5.23 1.73 2.96
N ILE A 642 -5.71 0.77 3.77
CA ILE A 642 -7.15 0.49 3.92
C ILE A 642 -7.87 1.69 4.53
N TRP A 643 -7.29 2.35 5.53
CA TRP A 643 -7.90 3.53 6.15
C TRP A 643 -8.02 4.70 5.16
N GLY A 644 -6.95 4.99 4.40
CA GLY A 644 -6.95 6.04 3.38
C GLY A 644 -7.99 5.78 2.29
N LEU A 645 -8.02 4.55 1.76
CA LEU A 645 -8.97 4.11 0.73
C LEU A 645 -10.43 4.16 1.21
N SER A 646 -10.70 3.66 2.43
CA SER A 646 -12.05 3.66 3.02
C SER A 646 -12.54 5.10 3.25
N THR A 647 -11.68 5.96 3.81
CA THR A 647 -11.97 7.37 4.06
C THR A 647 -12.25 8.11 2.74
N ASP A 648 -11.38 7.94 1.74
CA ASP A 648 -11.52 8.57 0.43
C ASP A 648 -12.84 8.19 -0.26
N TYR A 649 -13.12 6.89 -0.33
CA TYR A 649 -14.38 6.42 -0.89
C TYR A 649 -15.58 6.99 -0.10
N GLU A 650 -15.56 7.07 1.23
CA GLU A 650 -16.65 7.74 1.96
C GLU A 650 -16.77 9.23 1.61
N VAL A 651 -15.64 9.95 1.41
CA VAL A 651 -15.63 11.35 0.94
C VAL A 651 -16.32 11.51 -0.41
N PHE A 652 -16.08 10.63 -1.39
CA PHE A 652 -16.78 10.68 -2.69
C PHE A 652 -18.30 10.50 -2.58
N LEU A 653 -18.76 9.67 -1.64
CA LEU A 653 -20.19 9.41 -1.40
C LEU A 653 -20.85 10.55 -0.62
N VAL A 654 -20.29 10.92 0.53
CA VAL A 654 -20.87 11.91 1.45
C VAL A 654 -20.83 13.31 0.84
N SER A 655 -19.81 13.66 0.05
CA SER A 655 -19.77 14.96 -0.65
C SER A 655 -21.00 15.21 -1.53
N ARG A 656 -21.54 14.16 -2.19
CA ARG A 656 -22.76 14.28 -3.01
C ARG A 656 -24.03 14.34 -2.18
N MET A 657 -24.03 13.77 -0.98
CA MET A 657 -25.13 13.95 -0.02
C MET A 657 -25.12 15.38 0.57
N VAL A 658 -23.94 15.95 0.86
CA VAL A 658 -23.77 17.35 1.27
C VAL A 658 -24.26 18.30 0.16
N GLU A 659 -23.81 18.11 -1.09
CA GLU A 659 -24.25 18.90 -2.26
C GLU A 659 -25.78 18.86 -2.47
N ALA A 660 -26.43 17.72 -2.18
CA ALA A 660 -27.88 17.60 -2.23
C ALA A 660 -28.56 18.32 -1.04
N ARG A 661 -28.00 18.19 0.17
CA ARG A 661 -28.54 18.82 1.40
C ARG A 661 -28.44 20.34 1.37
N GLU A 662 -27.34 20.89 0.84
CA GLU A 662 -27.13 22.34 0.70
C GLU A 662 -28.12 22.98 -0.29
N ARG A 663 -28.59 22.21 -1.29
CA ARG A 663 -29.71 22.58 -2.18
C ARG A 663 -31.09 22.53 -1.51
N GLY A 664 -31.15 22.49 -0.17
CA GLY A 664 -32.38 22.52 0.62
C GLY A 664 -33.16 21.19 0.70
N MET A 665 -32.60 20.09 0.19
CA MET A 665 -33.27 18.78 0.21
C MET A 665 -33.36 18.20 1.64
N SER A 666 -34.35 17.35 1.91
CA SER A 666 -34.41 16.65 3.19
C SER A 666 -33.28 15.62 3.33
N THR A 667 -32.89 15.28 4.57
CA THR A 667 -31.82 14.31 4.83
C THR A 667 -32.04 12.96 4.13
N ALA A 668 -33.29 12.48 4.05
CA ALA A 668 -33.60 11.22 3.36
C ALA A 668 -33.43 11.32 1.83
N GLU A 669 -33.78 12.46 1.24
CA GLU A 669 -33.61 12.70 -0.20
C GLU A 669 -32.13 12.92 -0.54
N ALA A 670 -31.39 13.62 0.31
CA ALA A 670 -29.95 13.82 0.17
C ALA A 670 -29.18 12.50 0.19
N ILE A 671 -29.49 11.59 1.12
CA ILE A 671 -28.94 10.22 1.16
C ILE A 671 -29.31 9.46 -0.12
N ARG A 672 -30.60 9.45 -0.51
CA ARG A 672 -31.11 8.76 -1.70
C ARG A 672 -30.42 9.25 -2.98
N ILE A 673 -30.30 10.56 -3.17
CA ILE A 673 -29.72 11.18 -4.38
C ILE A 673 -28.21 10.97 -4.41
N GLY A 674 -27.51 11.12 -3.27
CA GLY A 674 -26.09 10.83 -3.15
C GLY A 674 -25.77 9.40 -3.57
N THR A 675 -26.33 8.39 -2.88
CA THR A 675 -26.06 6.97 -3.20
C THR A 675 -26.56 6.56 -4.58
N ALA A 676 -27.69 7.08 -5.08
CA ALA A 676 -28.20 6.70 -6.39
C ALA A 676 -27.37 7.27 -7.56
N THR A 677 -26.83 8.49 -7.42
CA THR A 677 -25.96 9.10 -8.44
C THR A 677 -24.54 8.53 -8.42
N THR A 678 -23.95 8.30 -7.24
CA THR A 678 -22.59 7.75 -7.14
C THR A 678 -22.52 6.23 -7.31
N GLY A 679 -23.60 5.48 -7.07
CA GLY A 679 -23.60 4.01 -7.02
C GLY A 679 -22.92 3.34 -8.23
N ARG A 680 -23.31 3.67 -9.47
CA ARG A 680 -22.68 3.12 -10.70
C ARG A 680 -21.19 3.46 -10.78
N LEU A 681 -20.81 4.67 -10.40
CA LEU A 681 -19.42 5.15 -10.48
C LEU A 681 -18.54 4.43 -9.46
N ILE A 682 -18.99 4.34 -8.20
CA ILE A 682 -18.27 3.63 -7.14
C ILE A 682 -18.14 2.14 -7.47
N THR A 683 -19.18 1.48 -7.98
CA THR A 683 -19.05 0.07 -8.39
C THR A 683 -18.15 -0.13 -9.62
N GLY A 684 -18.02 0.88 -10.48
CA GLY A 684 -17.09 0.85 -11.61
C GLY A 684 -15.63 0.97 -11.15
N ALA A 685 -15.38 2.00 -10.34
CA ALA A 685 -14.12 2.26 -9.64
C ALA A 685 -13.63 1.03 -8.83
N ALA A 686 -14.49 0.52 -7.94
CA ALA A 686 -14.19 -0.65 -7.13
C ALA A 686 -13.96 -1.92 -7.98
N LEU A 687 -14.64 -2.09 -9.12
CA LEU A 687 -14.37 -3.21 -10.02
C LEU A 687 -13.03 -3.05 -10.76
N ILE A 688 -12.62 -1.82 -11.09
CA ILE A 688 -11.31 -1.53 -11.69
C ILE A 688 -10.18 -1.85 -10.71
N LEU A 689 -10.22 -1.27 -9.50
CA LEU A 689 -9.19 -1.54 -8.49
C LEU A 689 -9.19 -3.01 -8.03
N ALA A 690 -10.36 -3.68 -7.99
CA ALA A 690 -10.43 -5.12 -7.76
C ALA A 690 -9.81 -5.96 -8.89
N VAL A 691 -9.88 -5.51 -10.15
CA VAL A 691 -9.15 -6.18 -11.25
C VAL A 691 -7.63 -6.00 -11.11
N VAL A 692 -7.17 -4.80 -10.76
CA VAL A 692 -5.73 -4.55 -10.56
C VAL A 692 -5.20 -5.37 -9.37
N ALA A 693 -5.83 -5.27 -8.20
CA ALA A 693 -5.46 -6.07 -7.04
C ALA A 693 -5.62 -7.58 -7.30
N GLY A 694 -6.64 -7.98 -8.07
CA GLY A 694 -6.86 -9.37 -8.49
C GLY A 694 -5.73 -9.96 -9.33
N ALA A 695 -4.98 -9.17 -10.10
CA ALA A 695 -3.79 -9.65 -10.81
C ALA A 695 -2.65 -9.99 -9.82
N PHE A 696 -2.37 -9.10 -8.86
CA PHE A 696 -1.36 -9.30 -7.82
C PHE A 696 -1.76 -10.32 -6.74
N ALA A 697 -3.04 -10.68 -6.62
CA ALA A 697 -3.52 -11.72 -5.70
C ALA A 697 -3.03 -13.13 -6.08
N PHE A 698 -2.47 -13.31 -7.27
CA PHE A 698 -1.80 -14.54 -7.71
C PHE A 698 -0.28 -14.53 -7.51
N SER A 699 0.30 -13.44 -7.00
CA SER A 699 1.75 -13.28 -6.80
C SER A 699 2.38 -14.45 -6.05
N ASP A 700 3.56 -14.86 -6.46
CA ASP A 700 4.29 -15.95 -5.82
C ASP A 700 4.80 -15.51 -4.43
N LEU A 701 5.02 -14.20 -4.24
CA LEU A 701 5.39 -13.58 -2.97
C LEU A 701 4.18 -13.43 -2.03
N VAL A 702 4.17 -14.15 -0.91
CA VAL A 702 3.05 -14.14 0.06
C VAL A 702 2.72 -12.75 0.62
N MET A 703 3.71 -11.85 0.75
CA MET A 703 3.49 -10.45 1.15
C MET A 703 2.61 -9.69 0.14
N MET A 704 2.81 -9.95 -1.15
CA MET A 704 2.04 -9.27 -2.19
C MET A 704 0.64 -9.86 -2.31
N LYS A 705 0.48 -11.19 -2.14
CA LYS A 705 -0.83 -11.82 -1.91
C LYS A 705 -1.57 -11.15 -0.74
N TYR A 706 -0.93 -11.01 0.43
CA TYR A 706 -1.52 -10.40 1.62
C TYR A 706 -2.00 -8.95 1.37
N LEU A 707 -1.19 -8.12 0.71
CA LEU A 707 -1.57 -6.76 0.31
C LEU A 707 -2.74 -6.74 -0.70
N ALA A 708 -2.67 -7.58 -1.73
CA ALA A 708 -3.68 -7.67 -2.78
C ALA A 708 -5.04 -8.14 -2.24
N PHE A 709 -5.07 -9.19 -1.41
CA PHE A 709 -6.27 -9.65 -0.72
C PHE A 709 -6.80 -8.60 0.27
N GLY A 710 -5.92 -7.88 0.96
CA GLY A 710 -6.32 -6.80 1.88
C GLY A 710 -7.06 -5.68 1.17
N LEU A 711 -6.55 -5.26 0.00
CA LEU A 711 -7.27 -4.33 -0.87
C LEU A 711 -8.60 -4.92 -1.36
N LEU A 712 -8.61 -6.14 -1.89
CA LEU A 712 -9.82 -6.79 -2.41
C LEU A 712 -10.95 -6.89 -1.37
N ILE A 713 -10.62 -7.34 -0.15
CA ILE A 713 -11.59 -7.55 0.93
C ILE A 713 -12.12 -6.21 1.45
N ALA A 714 -11.23 -5.25 1.75
CA ALA A 714 -11.64 -3.92 2.19
C ALA A 714 -12.52 -3.24 1.13
N LEU A 715 -12.09 -3.27 -0.13
CA LEU A 715 -12.80 -2.67 -1.26
C LEU A 715 -14.18 -3.31 -1.48
N LEU A 716 -14.29 -4.64 -1.37
CA LEU A 716 -15.56 -5.35 -1.50
C LEU A 716 -16.51 -4.98 -0.35
N LEU A 717 -16.03 -4.96 0.90
CA LEU A 717 -16.81 -4.54 2.07
C LEU A 717 -17.29 -3.09 1.94
N ASP A 718 -16.40 -2.18 1.53
CA ASP A 718 -16.72 -0.76 1.40
C ASP A 718 -17.68 -0.50 0.23
N ALA A 719 -17.36 -1.01 -0.96
CA ALA A 719 -18.17 -0.88 -2.17
C ALA A 719 -19.59 -1.45 -2.02
N THR A 720 -19.75 -2.53 -1.23
CA THR A 720 -21.03 -3.26 -1.10
C THR A 720 -21.68 -3.10 0.28
N VAL A 721 -21.16 -3.76 1.32
CA VAL A 721 -21.79 -3.86 2.64
C VAL A 721 -22.00 -2.48 3.26
N ILE A 722 -20.97 -1.63 3.23
CA ILE A 722 -20.99 -0.36 3.95
C ILE A 722 -21.81 0.69 3.18
N ARG A 723 -21.55 0.88 1.89
CA ARG A 723 -22.23 1.93 1.09
C ARG A 723 -23.68 1.64 0.78
N MET A 724 -24.02 0.39 0.50
CA MET A 724 -25.39 0.04 0.10
C MET A 724 -26.33 -0.05 1.31
N PHE A 725 -25.80 -0.42 2.47
CA PHE A 725 -26.61 -0.73 3.66
C PHE A 725 -26.22 0.09 4.89
N LEU A 726 -24.96 0.02 5.35
CA LEU A 726 -24.58 0.58 6.65
C LEU A 726 -24.62 2.12 6.68
N VAL A 727 -24.05 2.80 5.69
CA VAL A 727 -24.03 4.27 5.58
C VAL A 727 -25.47 4.84 5.51
N PRO A 728 -26.36 4.40 4.59
CA PRO A 728 -27.74 4.87 4.58
C PRO A 728 -28.53 4.52 5.85
N ALA A 729 -28.28 3.37 6.47
CA ALA A 729 -28.97 2.98 7.71
C ALA A 729 -28.57 3.88 8.89
N VAL A 730 -27.27 4.08 9.13
CA VAL A 730 -26.77 4.86 10.25
C VAL A 730 -27.07 6.35 10.06
N MET A 731 -26.90 6.91 8.86
CA MET A 731 -27.31 8.29 8.59
C MET A 731 -28.83 8.49 8.73
N LYS A 732 -29.65 7.48 8.43
CA LYS A 732 -31.11 7.55 8.66
C LYS A 732 -31.49 7.48 10.14
N LEU A 733 -30.67 6.84 11.00
CA LEU A 733 -30.85 6.84 12.46
C LEU A 733 -30.41 8.16 13.10
N LEU A 734 -29.29 8.74 12.64
CA LEU A 734 -28.80 10.05 13.06
C LEU A 734 -29.69 11.21 12.59
N GLY A 735 -30.38 11.05 11.45
CA GLY A 735 -31.29 12.07 10.93
C GLY A 735 -30.58 13.40 10.65
N ASP A 736 -31.22 14.50 10.99
CA ASP A 736 -30.71 15.84 10.69
C ASP A 736 -29.46 16.23 11.52
N ASP A 737 -29.16 15.51 12.61
CA ASP A 737 -27.93 15.70 13.39
C ASP A 737 -26.66 15.31 12.60
N CYS A 738 -26.80 14.54 11.50
CA CYS A 738 -25.71 14.31 10.53
C CYS A 738 -25.02 15.61 10.08
N TRP A 739 -25.74 16.74 10.02
CA TRP A 739 -25.25 17.99 9.42
C TRP A 739 -24.75 19.00 10.45
N TRP A 740 -24.67 18.59 11.72
CA TRP A 740 -24.32 19.45 12.85
C TRP A 740 -22.82 19.78 12.91
N ALA A 741 -22.51 21.08 13.03
CA ALA A 741 -21.24 21.55 13.53
C ALA A 741 -21.40 22.90 14.26
N PRO A 742 -20.52 23.23 15.22
CA PRO A 742 -20.48 24.53 15.88
C PRO A 742 -20.35 25.71 14.91
N LYS A 743 -21.00 26.84 15.24
CA LYS A 743 -20.98 28.06 14.40
C LYS A 743 -19.58 28.66 14.21
N TRP A 744 -18.64 28.43 15.12
CA TRP A 744 -17.24 28.87 14.96
C TRP A 744 -16.46 27.99 13.98
N MET A 745 -16.79 26.69 13.92
CA MET A 745 -16.20 25.70 13.03
C MET A 745 -16.59 25.98 11.56
N LYS A 746 -17.88 26.22 11.27
CA LYS A 746 -18.31 26.56 9.89
C LYS A 746 -17.67 27.86 9.36
N ARG A 747 -17.58 28.90 10.21
CA ARG A 747 -16.84 30.15 9.87
C ARG A 747 -15.36 29.94 9.54
N LEU A 748 -14.71 28.90 10.08
CA LEU A 748 -13.33 28.57 9.75
C LEU A 748 -13.23 27.93 8.36
N GLN A 749 -14.13 26.98 8.06
CA GLN A 749 -14.27 26.35 6.75
C GLN A 749 -14.60 27.37 5.64
N GLU A 750 -15.51 28.32 5.92
CA GLU A 750 -15.83 29.46 5.06
C GLU A 750 -14.59 30.34 4.80
N ARG A 751 -13.86 30.73 5.86
CA ARG A 751 -12.64 31.57 5.76
C ARG A 751 -11.48 30.91 5.01
N LEU A 752 -11.42 29.58 5.00
CA LEU A 752 -10.45 28.80 4.23
C LEU A 752 -10.84 28.67 2.74
N GLY A 753 -11.98 29.23 2.31
CA GLY A 753 -12.46 29.16 0.92
C GLY A 753 -12.99 27.77 0.53
N LEU A 754 -13.36 26.94 1.52
CA LEU A 754 -13.79 25.55 1.31
C LEU A 754 -15.33 25.42 1.27
N GLY A 755 -16.04 26.40 1.85
CA GLY A 755 -17.51 26.47 1.84
C GLY A 755 -18.16 26.91 0.52
N GLU A 756 -17.38 27.23 -0.53
CA GLU A 756 -17.93 27.57 -1.85
C GLU A 756 -18.39 26.29 -2.60
N THR A 757 -19.63 25.87 -2.38
CA THR A 757 -20.28 24.73 -3.08
C THR A 757 -21.31 25.13 -4.12
N GLU A 758 -21.94 26.30 -4.00
CA GLU A 758 -22.84 26.81 -5.04
C GLU A 758 -22.07 27.24 -6.29
N LEU A 759 -22.59 26.84 -7.44
CA LEU A 759 -22.17 27.31 -8.76
C LEU A 759 -23.27 28.24 -9.31
N PRO A 760 -22.96 29.46 -9.78
CA PRO A 760 -23.94 30.26 -10.49
C PRO A 760 -24.45 29.52 -11.74
N ASP A 761 -25.71 29.77 -12.11
CA ASP A 761 -26.25 29.27 -13.37
C ASP A 761 -25.68 30.05 -14.54
N GLU A 762 -24.79 29.41 -15.28
CA GLU A 762 -24.14 29.93 -16.49
C GLU A 762 -24.55 29.15 -17.74
N ARG A 763 -25.75 28.55 -17.74
CA ARG A 763 -26.34 27.98 -18.96
C ARG A 763 -26.43 29.08 -20.03
N LYS A 764 -25.72 28.90 -21.14
CA LYS A 764 -25.94 29.68 -22.35
C LYS A 764 -27.37 29.41 -22.82
N ARG A 765 -28.29 30.31 -22.45
CA ARG A 765 -29.62 30.35 -23.07
C ARG A 765 -29.42 30.36 -24.58
N PRO A 766 -30.11 29.50 -25.35
CA PRO A 766 -30.01 29.58 -26.79
C PRO A 766 -30.38 31.00 -27.21
N THR A 767 -29.46 31.66 -27.92
CA THR A 767 -29.79 32.89 -28.64
C THR A 767 -30.81 32.48 -29.68
N VAL A 768 -32.08 32.72 -29.39
CA VAL A 768 -33.16 32.57 -30.36
C VAL A 768 -32.81 33.54 -31.49
N HIS A 769 -32.30 33.00 -32.60
CA HIS A 769 -32.62 33.57 -33.89
C HIS A 769 -34.14 33.42 -34.00
N GLU A 770 -34.84 34.50 -33.68
CA GLU A 770 -36.10 34.75 -34.36
C GLU A 770 -35.74 34.71 -35.85
N PRO A 771 -36.34 33.82 -36.65
CA PRO A 771 -36.08 33.85 -38.08
C PRO A 771 -36.49 35.24 -38.57
N ASP A 772 -35.67 35.88 -39.41
CA ASP A 772 -36.03 37.16 -40.02
C ASP A 772 -37.36 36.97 -40.76
N GLU A 773 -38.47 37.43 -40.14
CA GLU A 773 -39.77 37.43 -40.80
C GLU A 773 -39.64 38.30 -42.06
N ALA A 774 -39.84 37.68 -43.21
CA ALA A 774 -39.64 38.33 -44.49
C ALA A 774 -40.60 39.52 -44.61
N LEU A 775 -40.07 40.74 -44.42
CA LEU A 775 -40.80 42.01 -44.46
C LEU A 775 -41.24 42.35 -45.90
N VAL A 776 -42.19 41.56 -46.42
CA VAL A 776 -43.02 41.91 -47.58
C VAL A 776 -43.99 42.99 -47.11
N GLY A 777 -43.66 44.24 -47.42
CA GLY A 777 -44.21 45.40 -46.71
C GLY A 777 -45.64 45.81 -47.10
N ALA A 778 -46.33 46.39 -46.11
CA ALA A 778 -47.41 47.36 -46.30
C ALA A 778 -47.20 48.50 -45.28
N GLY A 779 -47.28 49.76 -45.73
CA GLY A 779 -46.80 50.91 -44.94
C GLY A 779 -47.85 51.55 -44.03
N ALA A 780 -47.55 51.66 -42.74
CA ALA A 780 -48.20 52.61 -41.82
C ALA A 780 -47.25 52.95 -40.64
N PRO A 781 -47.09 54.22 -40.24
CA PRO A 781 -46.29 54.59 -39.07
C PRO A 781 -47.08 54.41 -37.76
N LEU A 782 -46.51 53.66 -36.82
CA LEU A 782 -47.07 53.48 -35.47
C LEU A 782 -46.71 54.64 -34.53
N PRO A 783 -47.61 55.05 -33.61
CA PRO A 783 -47.35 56.13 -32.65
C PRO A 783 -46.43 55.70 -31.50
N PRO A 784 -45.72 56.64 -30.85
CA PRO A 784 -44.85 56.34 -29.70
C PRO A 784 -45.66 55.92 -28.46
N ARG A 785 -45.18 54.88 -27.75
CA ARG A 785 -45.76 54.45 -26.46
C ARG A 785 -45.48 55.48 -25.36
N PRO A 786 -46.42 55.72 -24.41
CA PRO A 786 -46.23 56.66 -23.32
C PRO A 786 -45.21 56.16 -22.28
N ARG A 787 -44.55 57.09 -21.59
CA ARG A 787 -43.73 56.81 -20.40
C ARG A 787 -44.63 56.62 -19.17
N PRO A 788 -44.25 55.80 -18.17
CA PRO A 788 -44.99 55.71 -16.91
C PRO A 788 -44.97 57.05 -16.13
N PRO A 789 -46.00 57.33 -15.31
CA PRO A 789 -46.08 58.57 -14.53
C PRO A 789 -45.03 58.60 -13.41
N HIS A 790 -44.63 59.80 -13.02
CA HIS A 790 -43.63 60.03 -11.97
C HIS A 790 -44.29 60.08 -10.59
N ASP A 791 -43.72 59.37 -9.62
CA ASP A 791 -44.12 59.46 -8.22
C ASP A 791 -43.65 60.81 -7.62
N PRO A 792 -44.52 61.59 -6.92
CA PRO A 792 -44.16 62.87 -6.31
C PRO A 792 -43.61 62.77 -4.87
N SER A 793 -43.48 61.58 -4.28
CA SER A 793 -43.13 61.39 -2.86
C SER A 793 -41.63 61.48 -2.52
N HIS A 794 -40.74 61.62 -3.51
CA HIS A 794 -39.28 61.67 -3.31
C HIS A 794 -38.65 62.98 -3.83
N PRO A 795 -37.93 63.75 -2.99
CA PRO A 795 -37.16 64.91 -3.44
C PRO A 795 -35.88 64.47 -4.17
N ALA A 796 -35.61 65.08 -5.33
CA ALA A 796 -34.41 64.83 -6.12
C ALA A 796 -33.19 65.62 -5.61
N VAL A 797 -31.99 65.07 -5.82
CA VAL A 797 -30.70 65.73 -5.56
C VAL A 797 -29.93 65.88 -6.88
N GLU A 798 -29.34 67.05 -7.11
CA GLU A 798 -28.64 67.39 -8.36
C GLU A 798 -27.31 66.65 -8.54
N GLY A 799 -26.99 66.23 -9.79
CA GLY A 799 -25.87 65.30 -10.06
C GLY A 799 -24.91 65.66 -11.22
N LYS A 800 -25.14 66.74 -11.97
CA LYS A 800 -24.32 67.25 -13.11
C LYS A 800 -24.18 66.32 -14.34
N SER A 801 -23.84 66.95 -15.48
CA SER A 801 -23.86 66.35 -16.81
C SER A 801 -22.61 66.73 -17.64
N ARG A 802 -22.18 65.83 -18.56
CA ARG A 802 -21.33 66.05 -19.76
C ARG A 802 -20.89 64.70 -20.38
N PRO A 803 -20.52 64.64 -21.67
CA PRO A 803 -21.16 65.24 -22.85
C PRO A 803 -21.41 64.18 -23.96
N SER A 804 -21.86 64.60 -25.15
CA SER A 804 -22.12 63.74 -26.32
C SER A 804 -21.17 64.03 -27.49
N ALA A 805 -20.71 62.98 -28.19
CA ALA A 805 -20.18 62.96 -29.56
C ALA A 805 -20.23 61.49 -30.05
N ALA A 806 -20.90 61.10 -31.12
CA ALA A 806 -20.74 61.47 -32.54
C ALA A 806 -19.60 60.69 -33.26
N THR A 807 -19.95 59.48 -33.69
CA THR A 807 -19.69 58.83 -34.99
C THR A 807 -18.52 59.32 -35.87
N THR A 808 -17.68 58.39 -36.40
CA THR A 808 -17.55 58.06 -37.86
C THR A 808 -16.21 57.40 -38.27
N ARG A 809 -16.30 56.23 -38.94
CA ARG A 809 -15.41 55.55 -39.92
C ARG A 809 -13.86 55.63 -39.86
N ILE A 810 -13.25 54.46 -40.07
CA ILE A 810 -11.87 54.24 -40.58
C ILE A 810 -11.82 54.55 -42.09
N PRO A 811 -10.70 55.06 -42.65
CA PRO A 811 -10.03 54.29 -43.70
C PRO A 811 -8.47 54.37 -43.73
N THR A 812 -7.85 53.29 -44.23
CA THR A 812 -6.57 53.20 -44.99
C THR A 812 -5.23 53.68 -44.39
N ALA A 813 -4.21 52.80 -44.48
CA ALA A 813 -2.77 53.10 -44.50
C ALA A 813 -2.30 53.42 -45.96
N PRO A 814 -1.02 53.69 -46.34
CA PRO A 814 0.22 52.98 -45.95
C PRO A 814 1.52 53.86 -45.84
N ALA A 815 2.70 53.23 -46.02
CA ALA A 815 4.10 53.76 -45.97
C ALA A 815 4.63 54.10 -44.55
N ALA A 816 5.72 53.52 -44.04
CA ALA A 816 7.14 53.51 -44.50
C ALA A 816 7.86 54.85 -44.20
N THR A 817 9.11 54.92 -43.71
CA THR A 817 10.21 53.93 -43.72
C THR A 817 11.22 54.17 -42.57
N ASN A 818 12.19 53.25 -42.42
CA ASN A 818 13.50 53.39 -41.73
C ASN A 818 13.59 53.29 -40.19
N ALA A 819 14.63 52.57 -39.77
CA ALA A 819 15.18 52.40 -38.42
C ALA A 819 16.47 53.27 -38.29
N PRO A 820 17.43 53.10 -37.33
CA PRO A 820 17.52 52.15 -36.21
C PRO A 820 18.06 52.72 -34.86
N SER A 821 18.23 51.83 -33.87
CA SER A 821 19.20 51.96 -32.74
C SER A 821 18.86 53.01 -31.64
N VAL A 822 19.46 53.01 -30.43
CA VAL A 822 20.44 52.11 -29.78
C VAL A 822 19.96 51.81 -28.34
N ALA A 823 20.60 50.87 -27.63
CA ALA A 823 20.43 50.66 -26.18
C ALA A 823 21.08 51.77 -25.33
N GLY A 824 20.64 51.91 -24.07
CA GLY A 824 21.27 52.78 -23.06
C GLY A 824 20.69 52.59 -21.66
N THR A 825 21.52 52.29 -20.66
CA THR A 825 21.12 51.90 -19.30
C THR A 825 21.60 52.88 -18.21
N THR A 826 20.98 52.75 -17.01
CA THR A 826 21.51 53.12 -15.67
C THR A 826 21.72 54.60 -15.25
N ARG A 827 21.06 54.96 -14.12
CA ARG A 827 21.54 55.78 -12.96
C ARG A 827 21.94 57.26 -13.23
N MET A 828 21.86 58.22 -12.29
CA MET A 828 21.61 58.23 -10.83
C MET A 828 21.10 59.62 -10.31
N ARG A 829 20.50 59.65 -9.10
CA ARG A 829 20.61 60.63 -7.95
C ARG A 829 20.99 62.13 -8.19
N THR A 830 20.57 63.17 -7.43
CA THR A 830 20.20 63.41 -5.99
C THR A 830 19.65 64.89 -5.84
N PRO A 831 19.52 65.60 -4.67
CA PRO A 831 19.50 65.26 -3.21
C PRO A 831 18.48 65.98 -2.25
N ARG A 832 18.31 65.41 -1.03
CA ARG A 832 17.95 66.04 0.30
C ARG A 832 16.54 66.70 0.47
N ALA A 833 15.98 66.82 1.69
CA ALA A 833 16.51 66.65 3.06
C ALA A 833 15.53 66.03 4.11
N THR A 834 16.06 65.68 5.29
CA THR A 834 15.39 65.10 6.50
C THR A 834 16.18 65.49 7.78
N PRO A 835 15.56 65.47 8.99
CA PRO A 835 15.56 64.31 9.94
C PRO A 835 14.16 64.10 10.59
N ALA A 836 13.83 63.34 11.66
CA ALA A 836 14.41 62.32 12.57
C ALA A 836 13.23 61.56 13.27
N GLY A 837 13.38 60.48 14.07
CA GLY A 837 14.59 59.70 14.38
C GLY A 837 14.55 58.79 15.65
N GLU A 838 13.60 57.85 15.77
CA GLU A 838 13.70 56.62 16.63
C GLU A 838 13.67 56.79 18.19
N PRO A 839 13.68 55.75 19.09
CA PRO A 839 14.24 54.37 18.93
C PRO A 839 13.57 53.12 19.61
N GLN A 840 14.06 51.94 19.19
CA GLN A 840 14.45 50.72 19.97
C GLN A 840 13.49 49.77 20.76
N THR A 841 13.25 48.60 20.16
CA THR A 841 13.58 47.20 20.61
C THR A 841 13.22 46.58 22.00
N THR A 842 12.81 45.29 21.95
CA THR A 842 13.24 44.11 22.77
C THR A 842 12.14 43.31 23.52
N ARG A 843 12.39 42.00 23.65
CA ARG A 843 11.69 40.90 24.38
C ARG A 843 10.91 41.26 25.66
N MET A 844 9.86 40.48 25.95
CA MET A 844 9.39 40.17 27.32
C MET A 844 8.95 38.69 27.45
N PRO A 845 8.93 38.08 28.66
CA PRO A 845 8.97 36.63 28.85
C PRO A 845 7.74 36.04 29.58
N ALA A 846 7.89 34.88 30.22
CA ALA A 846 6.80 34.08 30.81
C ALA A 846 6.66 34.17 32.35
N ALA A 847 5.50 33.69 32.83
CA ALA A 847 5.18 33.14 34.17
C ALA A 847 4.93 34.09 35.38
N ALA A 848 3.76 33.92 36.04
CA ALA A 848 3.60 33.46 37.44
C ALA A 848 2.48 34.13 38.31
N ARG A 849 1.72 33.27 39.00
CA ARG A 849 1.03 33.42 40.32
C ARG A 849 -0.19 34.37 40.56
N LYS A 850 -1.35 33.70 40.74
CA LYS A 850 -2.43 33.83 41.78
C LYS A 850 -2.31 34.90 42.88
N PRO A 851 -3.47 35.39 43.37
CA PRO A 851 -3.94 34.98 44.72
C PRO A 851 -5.37 34.34 44.76
N ARG A 852 -6.07 34.33 45.92
CA ARG A 852 -7.17 33.38 46.28
C ARG A 852 -8.25 34.01 47.19
N ASN A 853 -9.56 33.92 46.84
CA ASN A 853 -10.76 33.93 47.73
C ASN A 853 -11.01 35.16 48.69
N PRO A 854 -12.08 35.24 49.53
CA PRO A 854 -13.27 34.36 49.78
C PRO A 854 -14.69 35.07 49.87
N VAL A 855 -15.72 34.30 50.32
CA VAL A 855 -16.97 34.67 51.09
C VAL A 855 -18.35 34.85 50.39
N ASN A 856 -19.20 33.81 50.55
CA ASN A 856 -20.65 33.66 50.86
C ASN A 856 -21.75 34.77 50.80
N ASN A 857 -22.99 34.31 50.47
CA ASN A 857 -24.33 34.68 51.00
C ASN A 857 -25.00 36.04 50.57
N THR A 858 -26.34 36.24 50.47
CA THR A 858 -27.56 35.38 50.62
C THR A 858 -28.89 36.01 50.05
N ASN A 859 -29.72 35.21 49.35
CA ASN A 859 -31.21 35.15 49.41
C ASN A 859 -32.11 36.39 48.99
N PRO A 860 -33.49 36.37 49.00
CA PRO A 860 -34.33 35.77 47.93
C PRO A 860 -35.68 36.53 47.59
N ALA A 861 -36.67 35.83 46.99
CA ALA A 861 -38.16 36.03 47.03
C ALA A 861 -38.87 36.78 45.84
N PRO A 862 -40.20 36.60 45.60
CA PRO A 862 -41.03 35.36 45.70
C PRO A 862 -42.18 35.12 44.65
N ALA A 863 -42.58 33.84 44.52
CA ALA A 863 -43.95 33.26 44.43
C ALA A 863 -44.96 33.45 43.25
N ARG A 864 -45.36 32.30 42.64
CA ARG A 864 -46.74 31.69 42.53
C ARG A 864 -46.73 30.61 41.42
N ARG A 865 -47.41 29.44 41.43
CA ARG A 865 -48.03 28.48 42.37
C ARG A 865 -48.35 27.20 41.50
N ARG A 866 -48.75 26.07 42.11
CA ARG A 866 -48.84 24.69 41.53
C ARG A 866 -50.27 24.31 41.01
N PRO A 867 -50.59 23.12 40.41
CA PRO A 867 -50.12 21.75 40.73
C PRO A 867 -49.82 20.78 39.54
N THR A 868 -49.71 19.47 39.84
CA THR A 868 -49.05 18.39 39.05
C THR A 868 -49.78 17.04 39.10
N PRO A 869 -49.59 16.15 38.10
CA PRO A 869 -49.61 14.67 38.25
C PRO A 869 -48.17 14.06 38.27
N PRO A 870 -47.99 12.75 38.57
CA PRO A 870 -46.70 12.19 39.06
C PRO A 870 -45.76 11.57 37.99
N PRO A 871 -44.47 11.33 38.33
CA PRO A 871 -43.47 10.67 37.46
C PRO A 871 -43.28 9.16 37.74
N PRO A 872 -42.71 8.39 36.79
CA PRO A 872 -42.23 7.03 37.01
C PRO A 872 -40.78 6.97 37.53
N VAL A 873 -40.35 5.76 37.97
CA VAL A 873 -39.05 5.45 38.57
C VAL A 873 -37.90 5.49 37.55
N ARG A 874 -36.67 5.75 38.03
CA ARG A 874 -35.40 5.45 37.37
C ARG A 874 -34.41 4.86 38.37
N GLU A 875 -33.57 3.96 37.90
CA GLU A 875 -32.49 3.31 38.67
C GLU A 875 -31.16 4.05 38.48
N ASP A 876 -30.24 3.86 39.42
CA ASP A 876 -28.94 4.54 39.49
C ASP A 876 -27.83 3.82 38.71
N ARG A 877 -26.61 4.39 38.70
CA ARG A 877 -25.52 4.05 37.77
C ARG A 877 -24.33 3.35 38.44
N GLU A 878 -23.93 2.20 37.91
CA GLU A 878 -22.78 1.39 38.39
C GLU A 878 -21.39 1.92 37.98
N ILE A 879 -21.16 3.24 38.03
CA ILE A 879 -19.91 3.86 37.51
C ILE A 879 -18.87 4.15 38.62
N GLU A 880 -19.25 4.10 39.90
CA GLU A 880 -18.35 4.48 41.01
C GLU A 880 -17.55 3.32 41.63
N SER A 881 -17.85 2.06 41.30
CA SER A 881 -17.11 0.89 41.83
C SER A 881 -15.72 0.71 41.20
N TRP A 882 -15.61 0.86 39.89
CA TRP A 882 -14.40 0.58 39.10
C TRP A 882 -13.20 1.51 39.37
N LEU A 883 -13.40 2.64 40.06
CA LEU A 883 -12.35 3.61 40.36
C LEU A 883 -11.56 3.30 41.64
N GLY A 884 -11.96 2.28 42.41
CA GLY A 884 -11.29 1.88 43.66
C GLY A 884 -10.07 0.97 43.47
N GLU A 885 -10.14 0.00 42.55
CA GLU A 885 -9.15 -1.09 42.46
C GLU A 885 -7.85 -0.69 41.74
N LEU A 886 -7.87 0.40 40.95
CA LEU A 886 -6.73 0.87 40.15
C LEU A 886 -5.67 1.68 40.94
N ARG A 887 -5.54 1.47 42.25
CA ARG A 887 -4.46 2.02 43.10
C ARG A 887 -3.98 1.02 44.15
N GLY A 888 -3.16 0.06 43.73
CA GLY A 888 -2.59 -0.95 44.63
C GLY A 888 -1.40 -0.47 45.47
N THR A 889 -1.40 -0.83 46.75
CA THR A 889 -0.22 -0.93 47.64
C THR A 889 -0.47 -2.00 48.71
N GLY A 890 0.41 -3.00 48.86
CA GLY A 890 0.49 -3.87 50.05
C GLY A 890 1.73 -3.54 50.89
N PRO A 891 2.27 -4.47 51.73
CA PRO A 891 1.66 -5.68 52.31
C PRO A 891 1.91 -5.79 53.86
N ALA A 892 1.26 -6.72 54.60
CA ALA A 892 1.82 -7.42 55.80
C ALA A 892 0.86 -8.32 56.64
N ALA A 893 1.43 -9.39 57.23
CA ALA A 893 1.24 -9.96 58.58
C ALA A 893 -0.10 -10.59 59.10
N ALA A 894 -0.11 -11.93 59.03
CA ALA A 894 -0.89 -13.02 59.66
C ALA A 894 -1.40 -13.00 61.15
N LYS A 895 -2.54 -13.72 61.36
CA LYS A 895 -2.95 -14.62 62.51
C LYS A 895 -3.29 -13.98 63.89
N PRO A 896 -3.93 -14.69 64.88
CA PRO A 896 -4.28 -16.14 65.03
C PRO A 896 -5.77 -16.47 65.40
N VAL A 897 -6.07 -17.70 65.91
CA VAL A 897 -7.42 -18.35 66.00
C VAL A 897 -7.72 -19.05 67.35
N PRO A 898 -8.98 -18.97 67.84
CA PRO A 898 -9.71 -20.04 68.58
C PRO A 898 -11.23 -20.14 68.24
N ARG A 899 -12.04 -21.20 68.47
CA ARG A 899 -11.85 -22.65 68.75
C ARG A 899 -13.15 -23.47 68.39
N GLN A 900 -13.51 -24.57 69.11
CA GLN A 900 -14.56 -25.60 68.83
C GLN A 900 -15.20 -26.08 70.18
N PRO A 901 -16.34 -26.86 70.31
CA PRO A 901 -16.50 -28.29 69.89
C PRO A 901 -17.96 -28.73 69.41
N PRO A 902 -18.69 -29.82 69.85
CA PRO A 902 -19.07 -30.89 68.87
C PRO A 902 -20.44 -31.66 68.99
N GLN A 903 -20.74 -32.57 68.03
CA GLN A 903 -21.41 -33.88 68.24
C GLN A 903 -21.26 -34.87 67.03
N GLN A 904 -21.79 -36.11 67.11
CA GLN A 904 -21.41 -37.35 66.36
C GLN A 904 -22.57 -38.41 66.35
N PRO A 905 -22.47 -39.68 65.82
CA PRO A 905 -21.83 -40.25 64.60
C PRO A 905 -22.66 -41.40 63.89
N SER A 906 -22.16 -41.98 62.76
CA SER A 906 -22.28 -43.39 62.24
C SER A 906 -22.23 -43.45 60.67
N ALA A 907 -21.71 -44.46 59.95
CA ALA A 907 -20.84 -45.63 60.22
C ALA A 907 -20.03 -46.06 58.94
N GLU A 908 -19.14 -47.07 59.07
CA GLU A 908 -18.06 -47.56 58.14
C GLU A 908 -18.47 -48.65 57.09
N PRO A 909 -17.58 -49.23 56.21
CA PRO A 909 -16.17 -48.93 55.76
C PRO A 909 -16.06 -48.86 54.18
N THR A 910 -15.06 -49.26 53.34
CA THR A 910 -13.73 -49.98 53.41
C THR A 910 -12.79 -49.76 52.17
N THR A 911 -11.47 -49.61 52.40
CA THR A 911 -10.23 -50.00 51.64
C THR A 911 -10.06 -50.16 50.08
N ALA A 912 -9.11 -49.37 49.55
CA ALA A 912 -7.79 -49.75 48.95
C ALA A 912 -7.57 -50.17 47.44
N ILE A 913 -6.29 -50.12 47.01
CA ILE A 913 -5.75 -50.11 45.62
C ILE A 913 -4.69 -51.22 45.41
N PRO A 914 -4.54 -51.81 44.19
CA PRO A 914 -3.20 -51.89 43.57
C PRO A 914 -3.15 -51.78 42.02
N THR A 915 -1.96 -51.45 41.49
CA THR A 915 -1.51 -51.54 40.08
C THR A 915 -0.59 -52.78 39.85
N PRO A 916 0.03 -53.01 38.68
CA PRO A 916 -0.46 -53.01 37.28
C PRO A 916 -0.09 -54.34 36.53
N GLN A 917 -0.64 -54.61 35.33
CA GLN A 917 0.00 -55.51 34.34
C GLN A 917 -0.57 -55.38 32.92
N GLY A 918 0.14 -55.95 31.93
CA GLY A 918 -0.09 -55.77 30.49
C GLY A 918 -0.73 -56.98 29.76
N PRO A 919 -0.28 -57.33 28.52
CA PRO A 919 -1.22 -57.34 27.40
C PRO A 919 -1.38 -58.69 26.66
N ARG A 920 -2.53 -58.88 25.96
CA ARG A 920 -2.59 -59.45 24.59
C ARG A 920 -4.00 -59.51 23.97
N THR A 921 -3.97 -59.61 22.63
CA THR A 921 -4.98 -60.11 21.66
C THR A 921 -5.85 -61.28 22.16
N SER A 922 -7.06 -61.57 21.65
CA SER A 922 -7.46 -61.60 20.22
C SER A 922 -8.99 -61.64 19.91
N ARG A 923 -9.32 -61.43 18.61
CA ARG A 923 -10.51 -61.87 17.83
C ARG A 923 -10.76 -63.42 17.89
N PRO A 924 -11.79 -64.06 17.25
CA PRO A 924 -12.71 -63.60 16.18
C PRO A 924 -14.23 -63.99 16.37
N SER A 925 -15.22 -63.32 15.73
CA SER A 925 -15.97 -63.61 14.46
C SER A 925 -17.28 -64.45 14.50
N ASN A 926 -18.37 -63.86 13.98
CA ASN A 926 -19.31 -64.36 12.93
C ASN A 926 -20.58 -63.49 12.97
N GLY A 927 -21.30 -63.14 11.89
CA GLY A 927 -21.19 -63.33 10.43
C GLY A 927 -22.55 -62.93 9.79
N GLY A 928 -22.75 -62.63 8.51
CA GLY A 928 -21.85 -62.50 7.36
C GLY A 928 -22.68 -62.20 6.08
N ALA A 929 -22.09 -61.60 5.05
CA ALA A 929 -22.66 -61.43 3.70
C ALA A 929 -21.52 -61.21 2.69
N ASP A 930 -21.68 -61.74 1.47
CA ASP A 930 -20.61 -62.11 0.51
C ASP A 930 -21.10 -61.89 -0.95
N PRO A 931 -20.29 -62.12 -2.01
CA PRO A 931 -18.84 -61.88 -2.22
C PRO A 931 -18.65 -61.07 -3.55
N THR A 932 -17.54 -60.91 -4.27
CA THR A 932 -16.06 -61.18 -4.20
C THR A 932 -15.39 -60.00 -4.97
N THR A 933 -14.28 -59.95 -5.75
CA THR A 933 -13.05 -60.68 -6.18
C THR A 933 -12.23 -59.60 -6.95
N ALA A 934 -10.90 -59.60 -7.13
CA ALA A 934 -9.74 -60.26 -6.51
C ALA A 934 -8.47 -59.50 -6.97
N ILE A 935 -7.32 -59.72 -6.32
CA ILE A 935 -6.01 -59.14 -6.71
C ILE A 935 -5.13 -60.24 -7.34
N PRO A 936 -4.34 -59.93 -8.37
CA PRO A 936 -2.95 -60.40 -8.41
C PRO A 936 -1.95 -59.26 -8.70
N ALA A 937 -0.70 -59.45 -8.28
CA ALA A 937 0.41 -58.54 -8.57
C ALA A 937 1.31 -59.08 -9.68
N GLN A 938 1.98 -58.18 -10.43
CA GLN A 938 3.05 -58.51 -11.36
C GLN A 938 4.02 -57.33 -11.51
N ALA A 939 5.25 -57.60 -11.94
CA ALA A 939 6.34 -56.67 -12.20
C ALA A 939 7.32 -57.33 -13.21
N PRO A 940 8.37 -56.64 -13.69
CA PRO A 940 8.54 -55.18 -13.90
C PRO A 940 8.59 -54.85 -15.41
N GLN A 941 8.57 -53.56 -15.79
CA GLN A 941 8.97 -53.11 -17.13
C GLN A 941 9.74 -51.78 -17.08
N ASP A 942 10.74 -51.66 -17.95
CA ASP A 942 11.67 -50.52 -18.08
C ASP A 942 11.05 -49.31 -18.80
N PRO A 943 11.65 -48.10 -18.67
CA PRO A 943 11.04 -46.85 -19.11
C PRO A 943 11.34 -46.49 -20.58
N GLU A 944 10.32 -46.08 -21.32
CA GLU A 944 10.48 -45.24 -22.52
C GLU A 944 9.18 -44.46 -22.83
N ALA A 945 9.26 -43.50 -23.75
CA ALA A 945 8.15 -42.68 -24.27
C ALA A 945 7.47 -41.69 -23.30
N THR A 946 8.14 -40.58 -23.00
CA THR A 946 7.45 -39.28 -22.80
C THR A 946 8.21 -38.19 -23.57
N GLU A 947 7.98 -38.11 -24.88
CA GLU A 947 8.65 -37.09 -25.71
C GLU A 947 7.97 -35.71 -25.66
N LYS A 948 8.76 -34.72 -25.22
CA LYS A 948 9.02 -33.45 -25.92
C LYS A 948 7.81 -32.78 -26.61
N LEU A 949 7.27 -31.73 -25.99
CA LEU A 949 6.53 -30.66 -26.67
C LEU A 949 7.12 -29.28 -26.38
N THR A 950 8.44 -29.14 -26.56
CA THR A 950 9.17 -27.86 -26.48
C THR A 950 10.14 -27.72 -27.66
N ALA A 951 9.61 -27.79 -28.90
CA ALA A 951 10.40 -27.71 -30.12
C ALA A 951 9.58 -27.22 -31.33
N GLN A 952 8.85 -26.08 -31.21
CA GLN A 952 8.07 -25.57 -32.34
C GLN A 952 7.92 -24.03 -32.42
N GLN A 953 9.04 -23.30 -32.33
CA GLN A 953 9.09 -21.90 -32.81
C GLN A 953 10.49 -21.39 -33.22
N ALA A 954 11.38 -22.30 -33.64
CA ALA A 954 12.78 -21.97 -33.95
C ALA A 954 13.32 -22.58 -35.26
N GLU A 955 12.45 -22.97 -36.22
CA GLU A 955 12.92 -23.54 -37.51
C GLU A 955 11.96 -23.30 -38.70
N GLU A 956 11.55 -22.06 -38.97
CA GLU A 956 10.77 -21.74 -40.19
C GLU A 956 11.12 -20.41 -40.90
N GLU A 957 12.38 -19.96 -40.88
CA GLU A 957 12.81 -18.87 -41.79
C GLU A 957 14.27 -18.92 -42.28
N SER A 958 14.66 -20.01 -42.98
CA SER A 958 16.02 -20.12 -43.54
C SER A 958 16.15 -20.81 -44.92
N THR A 959 15.28 -20.52 -45.90
CA THR A 959 15.55 -20.88 -47.32
C THR A 959 15.00 -19.90 -48.37
N ARG A 960 15.63 -18.72 -48.53
CA ARG A 960 15.65 -18.00 -49.82
C ARG A 960 16.86 -17.05 -49.94
N ARG A 961 17.62 -17.22 -51.03
CA ARG A 961 18.75 -16.34 -51.37
C ARG A 961 18.25 -14.96 -51.82
N GLY A 962 18.77 -13.88 -51.24
CA GLY A 962 18.48 -12.50 -51.67
C GLY A 962 19.61 -11.55 -51.29
N VAL A 963 20.34 -11.05 -52.29
CA VAL A 963 21.53 -10.20 -52.10
C VAL A 963 21.16 -8.81 -51.59
N ASN A 964 21.72 -8.38 -50.45
CA ASN A 964 22.38 -7.07 -50.26
C ASN A 964 23.01 -6.96 -48.86
N GLY A 965 24.09 -6.16 -48.74
CA GLY A 965 24.81 -5.96 -47.48
C GLY A 965 24.31 -4.76 -46.67
N GLY A 966 24.30 -4.89 -45.34
CA GLY A 966 24.07 -3.80 -44.38
C GLY A 966 25.28 -3.63 -43.46
N VAL A 967 25.73 -2.38 -43.27
CA VAL A 967 26.93 -2.03 -42.48
C VAL A 967 26.55 -1.85 -41.00
N SER A 968 27.44 -2.22 -40.07
CA SER A 968 27.16 -2.13 -38.63
C SER A 968 27.26 -0.69 -38.08
N ALA A 969 26.54 -0.43 -36.98
CA ALA A 969 26.39 0.90 -36.40
C ALA A 969 27.72 1.56 -35.95
N ALA A 970 28.74 0.76 -35.64
CA ALA A 970 30.07 1.23 -35.27
C ALA A 970 30.78 2.01 -36.40
N GLU A 971 30.42 1.77 -37.67
CA GLU A 971 31.02 2.45 -38.82
C GLU A 971 30.25 3.72 -39.24
N LEU A 972 28.95 3.81 -38.90
CA LEU A 972 28.17 5.05 -39.03
C LEU A 972 28.66 6.14 -38.07
N LEU A 973 28.91 5.78 -36.80
CA LEU A 973 29.42 6.71 -35.78
C LEU A 973 30.82 7.28 -36.08
N ARG A 974 31.55 6.70 -37.04
CA ARG A 974 32.86 7.20 -37.50
C ARG A 974 32.77 8.30 -38.56
N ARG A 975 31.58 8.64 -39.09
CA ARG A 975 31.46 9.40 -40.35
C ARG A 975 30.90 10.83 -40.25
N GLU A 976 30.30 11.24 -39.15
CA GLU A 976 29.72 12.60 -39.00
C GLU A 976 30.63 13.61 -38.27
N GLY A 977 31.91 13.26 -38.05
CA GLY A 977 32.89 14.14 -37.44
C GLY A 977 33.45 15.24 -38.36
N ARG A 978 32.62 16.16 -38.88
CA ARG A 978 33.07 17.49 -39.39
C ARG A 978 31.94 18.46 -39.81
N GLY A 979 31.84 19.57 -39.07
CA GLY A 979 31.74 20.93 -39.62
C GLY A 979 30.41 21.42 -40.19
N HIS A 980 29.58 22.04 -39.34
CA HIS A 980 29.68 23.50 -39.21
C HIS A 980 29.19 24.06 -37.87
#